data_AF-A0A961MSM8-F1
#
_entry.id   AF-A0A961MSM8-F1
#
_cell.length_a   1.000
_cell.length_b   1.000
_cell.length_c   1.000
_cell.angle_alpha   90.00
_cell.angle_beta   90.00
_cell.angle_gamma   90.00
#
_symmetry.space_group_name_H-M   'P 1'
#
loop_
_entity.id
_entity.type
_entity.pdbx_description
1 polymer ?
#
loop_
_entity_poly.entity_id
_entity_poly.type
_entity_poly.pdbx_seq_one_letter_code
_entity_poly.pdbx_strand_id
1 'polypeptide(L)'
;MAPSPFDRARLAQALWQGPLPDPTAPAQDLMKRIEGGTDYKACLQQLATLCSHGVSTDAVIETALATWPWSIDLALLAVEAAPASDAMLDTLERRIMAQNRRYATLAWARWGRGDATGARRALTDLDPGSGSFEADRVARAELAILCDDTPEPIAGPEGLRLSLLQCWRRDGAAPLARRVEIEGAGFPAAPTFWAWLIEVQILERDFDRAEALLARFSARCGADHPEVIAQTIRIALDREDPARARALLAAQIDPATPWLWSPRQHVQHLRCARLEAMDSACPDHTAALDHARRAARLYPRNEALRGALFGFREMIEDWDALASDAMSDICPAPLSAWILGRIGCPEAALDCLRRGPALPPDAATRLRFRAADLHLRSGDPAKAEAALGPEPAAWSLRADHAWWRSEIALKRRDAQGALEGLGPALALGPTRLGLILNAARATFLLGAYDDSLAHLARFHALKTAQLGAPPADDLRDLITRDAAEALTTGGAPDSSPGLAARAFALNPPAFRAALDMSPIPRRLAHYWEGPRSAPVTRGIHRWAALHPDLAQTVYDAKTAQHWLTRNTPDLAPLFARLSQPAARADLFRVALIATEGGVFADLDEYPRAPVTPWLEGARAVLVIEEGYGTIANNFLAALPGLPLFTRLAARIAARLATTETPYAWWDTGPAQITVEALRAVQTPTEADGLLFLSQAAYDARVSTNLPFPHKRGALHWRQS
;
A
#
# COMPACT_ATOMS: atom_id res chain seq x y z
N MET A 1 22.09 -47.21 19.95
CA MET A 1 22.23 -46.01 19.10
C MET A 1 21.29 -44.96 19.64
N ALA A 2 21.80 -43.87 20.21
CA ALA A 2 20.97 -42.75 20.60
C ALA A 2 20.28 -42.17 19.34
N PRO A 3 18.99 -41.83 19.38
CA PRO A 3 18.32 -41.25 18.22
C PRO A 3 18.99 -39.93 17.85
N SER A 4 19.26 -39.77 16.56
CA SER A 4 19.85 -38.57 15.96
C SER A 4 19.12 -37.32 16.47
N PRO A 5 19.83 -36.28 16.93
CA PRO A 5 19.20 -35.03 17.33
C PRO A 5 18.37 -34.49 16.16
N PHE A 6 17.16 -34.04 16.47
CA PHE A 6 16.26 -33.38 15.52
C PHE A 6 17.04 -32.38 14.66
N ASP A 7 17.23 -32.71 13.39
CA ASP A 7 17.98 -31.86 12.48
C ASP A 7 17.08 -30.69 12.07
N ARG A 8 17.36 -29.50 12.62
CA ARG A 8 16.68 -28.24 12.27
C ARG A 8 16.67 -28.03 10.76
N ALA A 9 17.76 -28.37 10.07
CA ALA A 9 17.84 -28.24 8.61
C ALA A 9 16.87 -29.20 7.92
N ARG A 10 16.71 -30.43 8.44
CA ARG A 10 15.77 -31.42 7.92
C ARG A 10 14.31 -31.01 8.11
N LEU A 11 13.93 -30.47 9.27
CA LEU A 11 12.57 -29.91 9.47
C LEU A 11 12.32 -28.75 8.50
N ALA A 12 13.24 -27.79 8.44
CA ALA A 12 13.13 -26.64 7.56
C ALA A 12 13.02 -27.06 6.09
N GLN A 13 13.81 -28.06 5.68
CA GLN A 13 13.76 -28.63 4.34
C GLN A 13 12.41 -29.32 4.06
N ALA A 14 11.88 -30.09 5.00
CA ALA A 14 10.57 -30.74 4.87
C ALA A 14 9.47 -29.69 4.71
N LEU A 15 9.45 -28.67 5.57
CA LEU A 15 8.51 -27.54 5.49
C LEU A 15 8.70 -26.73 4.21
N TRP A 16 9.92 -26.63 3.68
CA TRP A 16 10.16 -25.96 2.40
C TRP A 16 9.58 -26.74 1.23
N GLN A 17 9.66 -28.07 1.26
CA GLN A 17 9.11 -28.95 0.22
C GLN A 17 7.58 -29.03 0.27
N GLY A 18 6.98 -29.05 1.46
CA GLY A 18 5.53 -29.20 1.61
C GLY A 18 5.04 -29.06 3.05
N PRO A 19 3.71 -29.11 3.28
CA PRO A 19 3.19 -29.31 4.62
C PRO A 19 3.67 -30.66 5.18
N LEU A 20 3.82 -30.75 6.49
CA LEU A 20 4.16 -32.01 7.15
C LEU A 20 2.99 -33.00 7.00
N PRO A 21 3.25 -34.30 6.73
CA PRO A 21 2.18 -35.32 6.70
C PRO A 21 1.42 -35.42 8.01
N ASP A 22 2.14 -35.29 9.14
CA ASP A 22 1.60 -35.08 10.47
C ASP A 22 2.22 -33.80 11.06
N PRO A 23 1.46 -32.71 11.19
CA PRO A 23 1.97 -31.45 11.73
C PRO A 23 2.28 -31.52 13.23
N THR A 24 1.79 -32.54 13.94
CA THR A 24 2.00 -32.72 15.39
C THR A 24 3.19 -33.61 15.72
N ALA A 25 3.64 -34.45 14.77
CA ALA A 25 4.73 -35.41 14.98
C ALA A 25 6.01 -34.79 15.57
N PRO A 26 6.53 -33.63 15.08
CA PRO A 26 7.72 -33.02 15.68
C PRO A 26 7.55 -32.65 17.17
N ALA A 27 6.36 -32.18 17.55
CA ALA A 27 6.05 -31.83 18.93
C ALA A 27 5.88 -33.09 19.80
N GLN A 28 5.21 -34.13 19.30
CA GLN A 28 5.08 -35.41 19.98
C GLN A 28 6.43 -36.10 20.21
N ASP A 29 7.33 -36.06 19.23
CA ASP A 29 8.68 -36.63 19.33
C ASP A 29 9.54 -35.89 20.35
N LEU A 30 9.37 -34.58 20.48
CA LEU A 30 9.99 -33.81 21.55
C LEU A 30 9.39 -34.15 22.92
N MET A 31 8.07 -34.27 23.02
CA MET A 31 7.38 -34.63 24.25
C MET A 31 7.88 -35.98 24.82
N LYS A 32 7.93 -37.03 23.99
CA LYS A 32 8.49 -38.35 24.37
C LYS A 32 9.95 -38.27 24.83
N ARG A 33 10.73 -37.37 24.23
CA ARG A 33 12.13 -37.15 24.58
C ARG A 33 12.29 -36.40 25.91
N ILE A 34 11.40 -35.46 26.22
CA ILE A 34 11.35 -34.81 27.53
C ILE A 34 11.03 -35.86 28.60
N GLU A 35 10.01 -36.70 28.37
CA GLU A 35 9.66 -37.83 29.27
C GLU A 35 10.82 -38.82 29.42
N GLY A 36 11.60 -39.03 28.36
CA GLY A 36 12.81 -39.85 28.34
C GLY A 36 14.07 -39.19 28.92
N GLY A 37 13.98 -37.99 29.50
CA GLY A 37 15.10 -37.34 30.22
C GLY A 37 15.99 -36.42 29.37
N THR A 38 15.47 -35.80 28.31
CA THR A 38 16.21 -34.78 27.53
C THR A 38 16.60 -33.58 28.40
N ASP A 39 17.79 -33.02 28.15
CA ASP A 39 18.25 -31.84 28.88
C ASP A 39 17.48 -30.56 28.51
N TYR A 40 17.46 -29.62 29.44
CA TYR A 40 16.74 -28.35 29.29
C TYR A 40 17.16 -27.54 28.05
N LYS A 41 18.46 -27.46 27.76
CA LYS A 41 18.98 -26.60 26.68
C LYS A 41 18.58 -27.16 25.31
N ALA A 42 18.68 -28.48 25.13
CA ALA A 42 18.22 -29.15 23.92
C ALA A 42 16.71 -29.00 23.71
N CYS A 43 15.92 -29.16 24.79
CA CYS A 43 14.47 -28.93 24.76
C CYS A 43 14.13 -27.49 24.34
N LEU A 44 14.71 -26.50 25.01
CA LEU A 44 14.46 -25.09 24.74
C LEU A 44 14.80 -24.72 23.29
N GLN A 45 15.95 -25.17 22.79
CA GLN A 45 16.37 -24.91 21.41
C GLN A 45 15.42 -25.53 20.38
N GLN A 46 14.93 -26.75 20.62
CA GLN A 46 13.95 -27.38 19.74
C GLN A 46 12.58 -26.73 19.82
N LEU A 47 12.09 -26.41 21.03
CA LEU A 47 10.83 -25.68 21.17
C LEU A 47 10.88 -24.32 20.46
N ALA A 48 11.95 -23.55 20.64
CA ALA A 48 12.14 -22.30 19.93
C ALA A 48 12.14 -22.51 18.40
N THR A 49 12.76 -23.58 17.92
CA THR A 49 12.75 -23.94 16.50
C THR A 49 11.34 -24.26 16.02
N LEU A 50 10.59 -25.10 16.73
CA LEU A 50 9.22 -25.47 16.41
C LEU A 50 8.29 -24.23 16.40
N CYS A 51 8.37 -23.38 17.43
CA CYS A 51 7.63 -22.13 17.51
C CYS A 51 7.95 -21.19 16.35
N SER A 52 9.24 -21.05 15.99
CA SER A 52 9.68 -20.18 14.88
C SER A 52 9.12 -20.62 13.52
N HIS A 53 8.89 -21.92 13.37
CA HIS A 53 8.28 -22.53 12.18
C HIS A 53 6.74 -22.66 12.27
N GLY A 54 6.14 -22.15 13.35
CA GLY A 54 4.69 -22.21 13.60
C GLY A 54 4.14 -23.63 13.71
N VAL A 55 4.97 -24.60 14.10
CA VAL A 55 4.50 -25.94 14.45
C VAL A 55 3.71 -25.84 15.76
N SER A 56 2.56 -26.53 15.84
CA SER A 56 1.77 -26.56 17.06
C SER A 56 2.60 -27.13 18.21
N THR A 57 2.72 -26.37 19.29
CA THR A 57 3.64 -26.66 20.41
C THR A 57 2.96 -26.67 21.77
N ASP A 58 1.65 -26.42 21.84
CA ASP A 58 0.94 -26.20 23.11
C ASP A 58 1.15 -27.35 24.11
N ALA A 59 0.85 -28.59 23.71
CA ALA A 59 0.99 -29.76 24.59
C ALA A 59 2.43 -30.05 25.02
N VAL A 60 3.41 -29.85 24.13
CA VAL A 60 4.83 -30.10 24.45
C VAL A 60 5.42 -28.98 25.31
N ILE A 61 4.95 -27.74 25.15
CA ILE A 61 5.30 -26.61 26.01
C ILE A 61 4.75 -26.84 27.42
N GLU A 62 3.50 -27.28 27.55
CA GLU A 62 2.93 -27.63 28.86
C GLU A 62 3.75 -28.72 29.56
N THR A 63 4.12 -29.77 28.83
CA THR A 63 4.98 -30.86 29.35
C THR A 63 6.37 -30.33 29.77
N ALA A 64 6.97 -29.46 28.95
CA ALA A 64 8.25 -28.84 29.28
C ALA A 64 8.14 -27.91 30.50
N LEU A 65 7.05 -27.15 30.64
CA LEU A 65 6.80 -26.27 31.78
C LEU A 65 6.54 -27.05 33.07
N ALA A 66 5.94 -28.24 33.00
CA ALA A 66 5.79 -29.15 34.13
C ALA A 66 7.14 -29.73 34.56
N THR A 67 8.02 -30.04 33.60
CA THR A 67 9.37 -30.58 33.87
C THR A 67 10.33 -29.50 34.41
N TRP A 68 10.26 -28.28 33.86
CA TRP A 68 11.09 -27.14 34.26
C TRP A 68 10.21 -25.95 34.68
N PRO A 69 9.57 -26.03 35.86
CA PRO A 69 8.62 -25.02 36.34
C PRO A 69 9.25 -23.67 36.69
N TRP A 70 10.57 -23.58 36.69
CA TRP A 70 11.34 -22.36 36.92
C TRP A 70 11.70 -21.59 35.64
N SER A 71 11.55 -22.18 34.44
CA SER A 71 12.04 -21.53 33.22
C SER A 71 11.19 -20.33 32.79
N ILE A 72 11.81 -19.14 32.67
CA ILE A 72 11.22 -17.95 32.04
C ILE A 72 11.17 -18.12 30.52
N ASP A 73 12.20 -18.72 29.91
CA ASP A 73 12.28 -18.88 28.46
C ASP A 73 11.16 -19.77 27.91
N LEU A 74 10.85 -20.87 28.60
CA LEU A 74 9.72 -21.74 28.21
C LEU A 74 8.38 -21.03 28.38
N ALA A 75 8.22 -20.21 29.43
CA ALA A 75 6.99 -19.45 29.64
C ALA A 75 6.82 -18.34 28.58
N LEU A 76 7.91 -17.71 28.15
CA LEU A 76 7.89 -16.77 27.03
C LEU A 76 7.49 -17.47 25.74
N LEU A 77 8.09 -18.62 25.43
CA LEU A 77 7.71 -19.42 24.26
C LEU A 77 6.22 -19.84 24.31
N ALA A 78 5.67 -20.12 25.50
CA ALA A 78 4.25 -20.40 25.67
C ALA A 78 3.36 -19.20 25.32
N VAL A 79 3.76 -17.99 25.75
CA VAL A 79 3.06 -16.75 25.38
C VAL A 79 3.18 -16.49 23.87
N GLU A 80 4.35 -16.72 23.27
CA GLU A 80 4.51 -16.60 21.83
C GLU A 80 3.69 -17.65 21.07
N ALA A 81 3.63 -18.88 21.55
CA ALA A 81 2.85 -19.97 20.96
C ALA A 81 1.34 -19.65 20.98
N ALA A 82 0.84 -19.14 22.11
CA ALA A 82 -0.56 -18.82 22.35
C ALA A 82 -0.74 -17.34 22.79
N PRO A 83 -0.57 -16.36 21.89
CA PRO A 83 -0.54 -14.93 22.24
C PRO A 83 -1.87 -14.37 22.77
N ALA A 84 -2.97 -15.11 22.59
CA ALA A 84 -4.28 -14.77 23.13
C ALA A 84 -4.53 -15.30 24.55
N SER A 85 -3.66 -16.16 25.10
CA SER A 85 -3.88 -16.84 26.38
C SER A 85 -3.42 -16.00 27.58
N ASP A 86 -4.37 -15.53 28.38
CA ASP A 86 -4.07 -14.85 29.65
C ASP A 86 -3.37 -15.78 30.65
N ALA A 87 -3.74 -17.06 30.69
CA ALA A 87 -3.13 -18.04 31.58
C ALA A 87 -1.62 -18.24 31.33
N MET A 88 -1.18 -18.15 30.06
CA MET A 88 0.25 -18.24 29.72
C MET A 88 0.99 -16.97 30.13
N LEU A 89 0.38 -15.80 29.97
CA LEU A 89 0.94 -14.53 30.41
C LEU A 89 1.08 -14.48 31.94
N ASP A 90 0.06 -14.91 32.69
CA ASP A 90 0.10 -15.00 34.16
C ASP A 90 1.18 -15.98 34.64
N THR A 91 1.42 -17.04 33.87
CA THR A 91 2.49 -18.00 34.16
C THR A 91 3.87 -17.39 33.96
N LEU A 92 4.06 -16.61 32.88
CA LEU A 92 5.28 -15.85 32.66
C LEU A 92 5.52 -14.82 33.77
N GLU A 93 4.48 -14.07 34.14
CA GLU A 93 4.56 -13.05 35.19
C GLU A 93 4.95 -13.64 36.55
N ARG A 94 4.27 -14.71 37.00
CA ARG A 94 4.61 -15.38 38.27
C ARG A 94 6.08 -15.81 38.32
N ARG A 95 6.62 -16.31 37.21
CA ARG A 95 8.02 -16.77 37.14
C ARG A 95 9.02 -15.62 37.16
N ILE A 96 8.72 -14.52 36.46
CA ILE A 96 9.53 -13.30 36.48
C ILE A 96 9.57 -12.70 37.88
N MET A 97 8.40 -12.59 38.54
CA MET A 97 8.30 -12.10 39.92
C MET A 97 9.07 -12.99 40.90
N ALA A 98 8.92 -14.31 40.81
CA ALA A 98 9.61 -15.25 41.69
C ALA A 98 11.14 -15.24 41.55
N GLN A 99 11.66 -14.97 40.34
CA GLN A 99 13.11 -14.92 40.08
C GLN A 99 13.68 -13.51 40.07
N ASN A 100 12.83 -12.49 40.20
CA ASN A 100 13.17 -11.09 40.22
C ASN A 100 14.12 -10.69 39.08
N ARG A 101 13.79 -11.06 37.84
CA ARG A 101 14.57 -10.76 36.64
C ARG A 101 13.73 -10.83 35.36
N ARG A 102 14.19 -10.10 34.33
CA ARG A 102 13.65 -10.02 32.97
C ARG A 102 12.26 -9.39 32.90
N TYR A 103 12.03 -8.33 33.65
CA TYR A 103 10.76 -7.61 33.62
C TYR A 103 10.47 -7.00 32.23
N ALA A 104 11.49 -6.65 31.45
CA ALA A 104 11.37 -6.21 30.06
C ALA A 104 10.64 -7.24 29.19
N THR A 105 10.88 -8.53 29.41
CA THR A 105 10.21 -9.61 28.68
C THR A 105 8.70 -9.60 28.91
N LEU A 106 8.26 -9.46 30.17
CA LEU A 106 6.85 -9.32 30.51
C LEU A 106 6.25 -8.03 29.91
N ALA A 107 7.00 -6.94 30.00
CA ALA A 107 6.57 -5.64 29.49
C ALA A 107 6.30 -5.68 27.97
N TRP A 108 7.23 -6.25 27.19
CA TRP A 108 7.05 -6.38 25.74
C TRP A 108 5.97 -7.39 25.35
N ALA A 109 5.79 -8.48 26.13
CA ALA A 109 4.68 -9.40 25.93
C ALA A 109 3.31 -8.71 26.13
N ARG A 110 3.17 -7.92 27.20
CA ARG A 110 1.97 -7.10 27.45
C ARG A 110 1.76 -6.03 26.36
N TRP A 111 2.84 -5.34 25.98
CA TRP A 111 2.81 -4.34 24.91
C TRP A 111 2.29 -4.91 23.60
N GLY A 112 2.80 -6.07 23.16
CA GLY A 112 2.37 -6.74 21.94
C GLY A 112 0.88 -7.12 21.91
N ARG A 113 0.26 -7.31 23.08
CA ARG A 113 -1.19 -7.55 23.25
C ARG A 113 -2.01 -6.27 23.37
N GLY A 114 -1.40 -5.10 23.22
CA GLY A 114 -2.03 -3.80 23.39
C GLY A 114 -2.21 -3.34 24.84
N ASP A 115 -1.69 -4.07 25.84
CA ASP A 115 -1.73 -3.68 27.26
C ASP A 115 -0.56 -2.74 27.60
N ALA A 116 -0.61 -1.50 27.09
CA ALA A 116 0.42 -0.50 27.33
C ALA A 116 0.54 -0.12 28.82
N THR A 117 -0.58 -0.05 29.54
CA THR A 117 -0.59 0.26 30.98
C THR A 117 0.07 -0.84 31.79
N GLY A 118 -0.26 -2.11 31.52
CA GLY A 118 0.39 -3.24 32.18
C GLY A 118 1.85 -3.38 31.80
N ALA A 119 2.23 -3.09 30.55
CA ALA A 119 3.62 -3.07 30.12
C ALA A 119 4.47 -2.08 30.93
N ARG A 120 3.95 -0.87 31.16
CA ARG A 120 4.61 0.14 32.01
C ARG A 120 4.69 -0.28 33.48
N ARG A 121 3.59 -0.80 34.01
CA ARG A 121 3.52 -1.25 35.41
C ARG A 121 4.52 -2.37 35.69
N ALA A 122 4.75 -3.27 34.73
CA ALA A 122 5.76 -4.32 34.85
C ALA A 122 7.19 -3.79 35.08
N LEU A 123 7.47 -2.51 34.81
CA LEU A 123 8.78 -1.89 34.94
C LEU A 123 8.86 -0.79 36.00
N THR A 124 7.83 -0.56 36.82
CA THR A 124 7.83 0.59 37.74
C THR A 124 8.84 0.42 38.88
N ASP A 125 8.78 -0.71 39.58
CA ASP A 125 9.55 -0.98 40.80
C ASP A 125 10.70 -1.98 40.56
N LEU A 126 11.61 -1.63 39.66
CA LEU A 126 12.77 -2.49 39.33
C LEU A 126 13.74 -2.57 40.51
N ASP A 127 14.13 -3.79 40.89
CA ASP A 127 15.15 -4.03 41.90
C ASP A 127 16.57 -3.83 41.33
N PRO A 128 17.37 -2.87 41.85
CA PRO A 128 18.76 -2.68 41.45
C PRO A 128 19.66 -3.92 41.66
N GLY A 129 19.28 -4.83 42.55
CA GLY A 129 19.97 -6.11 42.77
C GLY A 129 19.68 -7.16 41.69
N SER A 130 18.73 -6.93 40.79
CA SER A 130 18.38 -7.86 39.73
C SER A 130 19.48 -7.97 38.67
N GLY A 131 19.81 -9.19 38.25
CA GLY A 131 20.76 -9.44 37.17
C GLY A 131 20.33 -8.92 35.78
N SER A 132 19.08 -8.48 35.62
CA SER A 132 18.57 -7.86 34.38
C SER A 132 18.28 -6.36 34.53
N PHE A 133 18.60 -5.76 35.67
CA PHE A 133 18.20 -4.39 36.02
C PHE A 133 18.48 -3.37 34.92
N GLU A 134 19.70 -3.35 34.36
CA GLU A 134 20.07 -2.40 33.31
C GLU A 134 19.27 -2.62 32.01
N ALA A 135 19.02 -3.87 31.62
CA ALA A 135 18.19 -4.16 30.45
C ALA A 135 16.72 -3.75 30.67
N ASP A 136 16.21 -3.96 31.89
CA ASP A 136 14.85 -3.56 32.27
C ASP A 136 14.70 -2.03 32.33
N ARG A 137 15.74 -1.30 32.76
CA ARG A 137 15.80 0.17 32.69
C ARG A 137 15.80 0.71 31.26
N VAL A 138 16.58 0.10 30.37
CA VAL A 138 16.57 0.46 28.93
C VAL A 138 15.16 0.27 28.36
N ALA A 139 14.52 -0.87 28.63
CA ALA A 139 13.15 -1.13 28.17
C ALA A 139 12.13 -0.14 28.77
N ARG A 140 12.32 0.28 30.03
CA ARG A 140 11.48 1.28 30.69
C ARG A 140 11.59 2.65 30.04
N ALA A 141 12.82 3.10 29.77
CA ALA A 141 13.08 4.35 29.05
C ALA A 141 12.49 4.30 27.64
N GLU A 142 12.64 3.17 26.92
CA GLU A 142 12.04 3.00 25.59
C GLU A 142 10.51 3.02 25.62
N LEU A 143 9.89 2.31 26.57
CA LEU A 143 8.42 2.34 26.73
C LEU A 143 7.91 3.73 27.13
N ALA A 144 8.65 4.47 27.95
CA ALA A 144 8.32 5.87 28.25
C ALA A 144 8.28 6.69 26.95
N ILE A 145 9.31 6.58 26.09
CA ILE A 145 9.35 7.28 24.80
C ILE A 145 8.19 6.85 23.87
N LEU A 146 7.85 5.56 23.83
CA LEU A 146 6.75 5.04 23.01
C LEU A 146 5.36 5.43 23.55
N CYS A 147 5.27 5.74 24.84
CA CYS A 147 4.07 6.28 25.49
C CYS A 147 4.08 7.81 25.56
N ASP A 148 5.03 8.47 24.89
CA ASP A 148 5.21 9.92 24.84
C ASP A 148 5.44 10.57 26.24
N ASP A 149 5.99 9.79 27.17
CA ASP A 149 6.44 10.21 28.49
C ASP A 149 7.94 10.61 28.49
N THR A 150 8.39 11.24 29.58
CA THR A 150 9.81 11.55 29.79
C THR A 150 10.59 10.30 30.20
N PRO A 151 11.57 9.83 29.40
CA PRO A 151 12.41 8.69 29.77
C PRO A 151 13.43 9.07 30.84
N GLU A 152 13.86 8.06 31.61
CA GLU A 152 15.05 8.19 32.44
C GLU A 152 16.33 8.28 31.56
N PRO A 153 17.41 8.94 32.06
CA PRO A 153 18.67 8.95 31.35
C PRO A 153 19.32 7.57 31.38
N ILE A 154 19.62 7.04 30.19
CA ILE A 154 20.39 5.82 29.98
C ILE A 154 21.78 6.21 29.46
N ALA A 155 22.83 5.56 29.96
CA ALA A 155 24.20 5.80 29.49
C ALA A 155 24.57 4.92 28.30
N GLY A 156 25.62 5.32 27.57
CA GLY A 156 26.20 4.52 26.49
C GLY A 156 25.37 4.49 25.19
N PRO A 157 25.65 3.53 24.29
CA PRO A 157 25.06 3.48 22.96
C PRO A 157 23.54 3.39 22.93
N GLU A 158 22.94 2.61 23.83
CA GLU A 158 21.47 2.49 23.92
C GLU A 158 20.83 3.79 24.40
N GLY A 159 21.45 4.48 25.36
CA GLY A 159 20.99 5.80 25.80
C GLY A 159 21.02 6.85 24.70
N LEU A 160 22.09 6.84 23.89
CA LEU A 160 22.17 7.68 22.69
C LEU A 160 21.06 7.33 21.69
N ARG A 161 20.84 6.04 21.41
CA ARG A 161 19.75 5.57 20.54
C ARG A 161 18.40 6.09 21.01
N LEU A 162 18.07 5.90 22.29
CA LEU A 162 16.81 6.33 22.89
C LEU A 162 16.64 7.85 22.87
N SER A 163 17.72 8.59 23.12
CA SER A 163 17.72 10.05 23.05
C SER A 163 17.49 10.57 21.61
N LEU A 164 18.07 9.92 20.59
CA LEU A 164 17.78 10.24 19.19
C LEU A 164 16.36 9.81 18.79
N LEU A 165 15.88 8.66 19.28
CA LEU A 165 14.51 8.20 19.07
C LEU A 165 13.50 9.19 19.64
N GLN A 166 13.74 9.70 20.85
CA GLN A 166 12.91 10.74 21.46
C GLN A 166 12.93 12.04 20.64
N CYS A 167 14.11 12.47 20.19
CA CYS A 167 14.25 13.65 19.32
C CYS A 167 13.45 13.46 18.02
N TRP A 168 13.56 12.31 17.37
CA TRP A 168 12.80 12.00 16.16
C TRP A 168 11.29 12.01 16.42
N ARG A 169 10.83 11.31 17.46
CA ARG A 169 9.39 11.21 17.79
C ARG A 169 8.80 12.55 18.20
N ARG A 170 9.48 13.35 19.00
CA ARG A 170 8.95 14.61 19.53
C ARG A 170 9.18 15.79 18.59
N ASP A 171 10.38 15.91 18.05
CA ASP A 171 10.84 17.11 17.36
C ASP A 171 10.85 16.94 15.83
N GLY A 172 10.91 15.70 15.33
CA GLY A 172 10.78 15.37 13.92
C GLY A 172 12.10 15.11 13.18
N ALA A 173 12.00 14.90 11.87
CA ALA A 173 13.13 14.50 11.03
C ALA A 173 14.18 15.60 10.89
N ALA A 174 13.77 16.86 10.68
CA ALA A 174 14.70 17.97 10.52
C ALA A 174 15.54 18.29 11.78
N PRO A 175 14.99 18.26 13.01
CA PRO A 175 15.81 18.34 14.22
C PRO A 175 16.73 17.15 14.43
N LEU A 176 16.25 15.92 14.20
CA LEU A 176 17.07 14.71 14.27
C LEU A 176 18.29 14.83 13.35
N ALA A 177 18.06 15.24 12.10
CA ALA A 177 19.07 15.47 11.09
C ALA A 177 20.20 16.38 11.57
N ARG A 178 19.84 17.59 12.04
CA ARG A 178 20.82 18.55 12.58
C ARG A 178 21.62 17.98 13.73
N ARG A 179 20.95 17.23 14.62
CA ARG A 179 21.61 16.61 15.77
C ARG A 179 22.61 15.53 15.34
N VAL A 180 22.25 14.69 14.37
CA VAL A 180 23.13 13.67 13.80
C VAL A 180 24.35 14.28 13.10
N GLU A 181 24.18 15.43 12.45
CA GLU A 181 25.29 16.18 11.85
C GLU A 181 26.28 16.70 12.89
N ILE A 182 25.77 17.29 13.98
CA ILE A 182 26.58 17.86 15.07
C ILE A 182 27.27 16.77 15.91
N GLU A 183 26.51 15.77 16.38
CA GLU A 183 26.99 14.78 17.36
C GLU A 183 27.64 13.57 16.69
N GLY A 184 27.41 13.36 15.39
CA GLY A 184 27.67 12.08 14.76
C GLY A 184 29.14 11.65 14.80
N ALA A 185 30.09 12.58 14.89
CA ALA A 185 31.51 12.24 14.94
C ALA A 185 31.82 11.35 16.15
N GLY A 186 31.11 11.56 17.27
CA GLY A 186 31.23 10.79 18.51
C GLY A 186 30.38 9.53 18.57
N PHE A 187 29.69 9.14 17.50
CA PHE A 187 28.81 7.96 17.54
C PHE A 187 29.62 6.65 17.69
N PRO A 188 29.14 5.71 18.51
CA PRO A 188 29.84 4.47 18.84
C PRO A 188 29.90 3.48 17.67
N ALA A 189 30.83 2.53 17.72
CA ALA A 189 30.87 1.39 16.80
C ALA A 189 29.85 0.31 17.22
N ALA A 190 28.55 0.67 17.27
CA ALA A 190 27.46 -0.21 17.69
C ALA A 190 26.53 -0.51 16.48
N PRO A 191 26.61 -1.71 15.86
CA PRO A 191 25.90 -2.00 14.60
C PRO A 191 24.38 -1.80 14.64
N THR A 192 23.71 -2.18 15.74
CA THR A 192 22.26 -2.05 15.91
C THR A 192 21.81 -0.58 15.96
N PHE A 193 22.62 0.30 16.54
CA PHE A 193 22.40 1.75 16.55
C PHE A 193 22.44 2.34 15.13
N TRP A 194 23.45 1.97 14.34
CA TRP A 194 23.56 2.46 12.96
C TRP A 194 22.45 1.94 12.06
N ALA A 195 22.12 0.65 12.18
CA ALA A 195 21.01 0.04 11.43
C ALA A 195 19.68 0.75 11.69
N TRP A 196 19.37 1.03 12.97
CA TRP A 196 18.19 1.81 13.35
C TRP A 196 18.21 3.23 12.78
N LEU A 197 19.35 3.93 12.88
CA LEU A 197 19.43 5.32 12.41
C LEU A 197 19.28 5.42 10.88
N ILE A 198 19.87 4.49 10.14
CA ILE A 198 19.70 4.38 8.68
C ILE A 198 18.24 4.08 8.34
N GLU A 199 17.60 3.16 9.06
CA GLU A 199 16.19 2.85 8.88
C GLU A 199 15.29 4.08 9.07
N VAL A 200 15.57 4.91 10.09
CA VAL A 200 14.84 6.17 10.27
C VAL A 200 14.99 7.09 9.06
N GLN A 201 16.19 7.25 8.49
CA GLN A 201 16.37 8.08 7.29
C GLN A 201 15.63 7.52 6.07
N ILE A 202 15.63 6.18 5.89
CA ILE A 202 14.87 5.53 4.81
C ILE A 202 13.36 5.77 4.99
N LEU A 203 12.85 5.67 6.23
CA LEU A 203 11.45 5.95 6.55
C LEU A 203 11.08 7.41 6.28
N GLU A 204 12.00 8.34 6.56
CA GLU A 204 11.83 9.77 6.25
C GLU A 204 12.10 10.11 4.77
N ARG A 205 12.47 9.14 3.93
CA ARG A 205 12.81 9.33 2.50
C ARG A 205 14.03 10.23 2.27
N ASP A 206 14.97 10.27 3.22
CA ASP A 206 16.24 10.99 3.10
C ASP A 206 17.38 10.01 2.72
N PHE A 207 17.44 9.67 1.43
CA PHE A 207 18.38 8.67 0.92
C PHE A 207 19.83 9.14 0.90
N ASP A 208 20.06 10.44 0.70
CA ASP A 208 21.40 11.02 0.73
C ASP A 208 22.01 10.91 2.14
N ARG A 209 21.21 11.22 3.18
CA ARG A 209 21.68 11.03 4.55
C ARG A 209 21.79 9.55 4.93
N ALA A 210 20.91 8.68 4.43
CA ALA A 210 21.01 7.24 4.64
C ALA A 210 22.34 6.67 4.09
N GLU A 211 22.75 7.05 2.89
CA GLU A 211 24.04 6.66 2.28
C GLU A 211 25.23 7.25 3.06
N ALA A 212 25.17 8.52 3.46
CA ALA A 212 26.22 9.14 4.28
C ALA A 212 26.39 8.42 5.64
N LEU A 213 25.29 7.99 6.26
CA LEU A 213 25.32 7.19 7.48
C LEU A 213 25.85 5.78 7.24
N LEU A 214 25.48 5.14 6.13
CA LEU A 214 26.00 3.83 5.75
C LEU A 214 27.53 3.87 5.54
N ALA A 215 28.05 4.92 4.88
CA ALA A 215 29.49 5.10 4.71
C ALA A 215 30.22 5.21 6.06
N ARG A 216 29.64 5.96 7.01
CA ARG A 216 30.19 6.12 8.37
C ARG A 216 30.09 4.85 9.20
N PHE A 217 29.01 4.09 9.03
CA PHE A 217 28.82 2.79 9.66
C PHE A 217 29.85 1.79 9.15
N SER A 218 30.02 1.70 7.83
CA SER A 218 31.04 0.88 7.16
C SER A 218 32.45 1.22 7.64
N ALA A 219 32.81 2.51 7.73
CA ALA A 219 34.11 2.93 8.23
C ALA A 219 34.39 2.55 9.69
N ARG A 220 33.35 2.41 10.53
CA ARG A 220 33.47 2.07 11.96
C ARG A 220 33.45 0.58 12.24
N CYS A 221 32.63 -0.17 11.51
CA CYS A 221 32.38 -1.59 11.79
C CYS A 221 33.00 -2.53 10.75
N GLY A 222 33.54 -1.98 9.65
CA GLY A 222 34.07 -2.73 8.51
C GLY A 222 32.99 -2.97 7.43
N ALA A 223 33.41 -2.89 6.17
CA ALA A 223 32.51 -3.08 5.02
C ALA A 223 31.91 -4.49 4.95
N ASP A 224 32.64 -5.50 5.43
CA ASP A 224 32.24 -6.91 5.43
C ASP A 224 31.32 -7.28 6.62
N HIS A 225 31.02 -6.33 7.51
CA HIS A 225 30.15 -6.60 8.65
C HIS A 225 28.74 -6.96 8.15
N PRO A 226 28.12 -8.06 8.62
CA PRO A 226 26.83 -8.53 8.09
C PRO A 226 25.72 -7.48 8.09
N GLU A 227 25.66 -6.66 9.15
CA GLU A 227 24.67 -5.59 9.25
C GLU A 227 24.97 -4.41 8.29
N VAL A 228 26.23 -4.12 7.98
CA VAL A 228 26.59 -3.10 6.95
C VAL A 228 26.09 -3.58 5.58
N ILE A 229 26.34 -4.85 5.25
CA ILE A 229 25.87 -5.44 3.99
C ILE A 229 24.34 -5.46 3.95
N ALA A 230 23.67 -5.82 5.05
CA ALA A 230 22.22 -5.82 5.13
C ALA A 230 21.61 -4.43 4.88
N GLN A 231 22.18 -3.37 5.45
CA GLN A 231 21.74 -2.00 5.20
C GLN A 231 22.08 -1.53 3.77
N THR A 232 23.19 -1.99 3.20
CA THR A 232 23.53 -1.71 1.79
C THR A 232 22.51 -2.32 0.83
N ILE A 233 22.11 -3.58 1.07
CA ILE A 233 21.04 -4.24 0.30
C ILE A 233 19.72 -3.47 0.47
N ARG A 234 19.39 -3.04 1.70
CA ARG A 234 18.15 -2.30 1.95
C ARG A 234 18.11 -0.99 1.17
N ILE A 235 19.18 -0.18 1.23
CA ILE A 235 19.28 1.07 0.48
C ILE A 235 19.16 0.80 -1.03
N ALA A 236 19.89 -0.18 -1.57
CA ALA A 236 19.78 -0.54 -2.98
C ALA A 236 18.34 -0.91 -3.39
N LEU A 237 17.65 -1.72 -2.58
CA LEU A 237 16.24 -2.09 -2.82
C LEU A 237 15.27 -0.92 -2.71
N ASP A 238 15.52 0.08 -1.84
CA ASP A 238 14.66 1.26 -1.68
C ASP A 238 14.98 2.36 -2.70
N ARG A 239 16.16 2.31 -3.33
CA ARG A 239 16.56 3.12 -4.50
C ARG A 239 16.19 2.47 -5.85
N GLU A 240 15.53 1.31 -5.82
CA GLU A 240 15.14 0.56 -7.02
C GLU A 240 16.35 0.09 -7.87
N ASP A 241 17.46 -0.27 -7.21
CA ASP A 241 18.64 -0.91 -7.81
C ASP A 241 18.69 -2.41 -7.46
N PRO A 242 17.89 -3.26 -8.15
CA PRO A 242 17.85 -4.69 -7.86
C PRO A 242 19.16 -5.40 -8.19
N ALA A 243 19.94 -4.91 -9.17
CA ALA A 243 21.18 -5.55 -9.58
C ALA A 243 22.23 -5.52 -8.46
N ARG A 244 22.45 -4.34 -7.84
CA ARG A 244 23.36 -4.21 -6.68
C ARG A 244 22.85 -5.01 -5.49
N ALA A 245 21.55 -4.93 -5.20
CA ALA A 245 20.95 -5.69 -4.10
C ALA A 245 21.11 -7.22 -4.29
N ARG A 246 20.92 -7.71 -5.53
CA ARG A 246 21.04 -9.13 -5.89
C ARG A 246 22.47 -9.62 -5.75
N ALA A 247 23.45 -8.86 -6.25
CA ALA A 247 24.87 -9.22 -6.15
C ALA A 247 25.32 -9.38 -4.69
N LEU A 248 24.95 -8.41 -3.84
CA LEU A 248 25.27 -8.44 -2.41
C LEU A 248 24.54 -9.54 -1.64
N LEU A 249 23.28 -9.83 -2.01
CA LEU A 249 22.52 -10.91 -1.41
C LEU A 249 23.10 -12.27 -1.80
N ALA A 250 23.43 -12.48 -3.08
CA ALA A 250 24.00 -13.73 -3.60
C ALA A 250 25.31 -14.13 -2.91
N ALA A 251 26.11 -13.15 -2.46
CA ALA A 251 27.32 -13.41 -1.67
C ALA A 251 27.05 -13.96 -0.25
N GLN A 252 25.81 -13.86 0.26
CA GLN A 252 25.43 -14.26 1.61
C GLN A 252 24.54 -15.52 1.68
N ILE A 253 24.09 -16.01 0.53
CA ILE A 253 23.11 -17.11 0.45
C ILE A 253 23.61 -18.21 -0.46
N ASP A 254 23.28 -19.44 -0.09
CA ASP A 254 23.39 -20.59 -1.00
C ASP A 254 22.01 -20.86 -1.63
N PRO A 255 21.85 -20.70 -2.96
CA PRO A 255 20.60 -20.99 -3.65
C PRO A 255 20.19 -22.47 -3.63
N ALA A 256 21.09 -23.40 -3.32
CA ALA A 256 20.77 -24.81 -3.18
C ALA A 256 20.04 -25.13 -1.87
N THR A 257 20.12 -24.26 -0.87
CA THR A 257 19.59 -24.49 0.49
C THR A 257 18.71 -23.33 0.99
N PRO A 258 17.66 -22.91 0.24
CA PRO A 258 16.84 -21.75 0.60
C PRO A 258 16.11 -21.88 1.94
N TRP A 259 15.87 -23.10 2.43
CA TRP A 259 15.28 -23.34 3.76
C TRP A 259 16.21 -22.96 4.93
N LEU A 260 17.49 -22.69 4.68
CA LEU A 260 18.44 -22.21 5.68
C LEU A 260 18.50 -20.67 5.73
N TRP A 261 17.84 -19.99 4.80
CA TRP A 261 17.85 -18.53 4.77
C TRP A 261 17.05 -17.95 5.93
N SER A 262 17.51 -16.81 6.44
CA SER A 262 16.78 -16.01 7.41
C SER A 262 15.52 -15.39 6.78
N PRO A 263 14.49 -15.02 7.57
CA PRO A 263 13.34 -14.28 7.06
C PRO A 263 13.74 -13.00 6.31
N ARG A 264 14.77 -12.30 6.79
CA ARG A 264 15.32 -11.10 6.14
C ARG A 264 15.83 -11.39 4.72
N GLN A 265 16.60 -12.47 4.55
CA GLN A 265 17.12 -12.87 3.24
C GLN A 265 16.01 -13.28 2.27
N HIS A 266 14.98 -13.99 2.74
CA HIS A 266 13.80 -14.28 1.91
C HIS A 266 13.09 -12.99 1.48
N VAL A 267 12.86 -12.05 2.39
CA VAL A 267 12.24 -10.75 2.05
C VAL A 267 13.10 -9.99 1.03
N GLN A 268 14.42 -9.93 1.22
CA GLN A 268 15.33 -9.28 0.27
C GLN A 268 15.29 -9.97 -1.10
N HIS A 269 15.33 -11.31 -1.15
CA HIS A 269 15.23 -12.07 -2.40
C HIS A 269 13.93 -11.77 -3.15
N LEU A 270 12.80 -11.76 -2.43
CA LEU A 270 11.48 -11.47 -2.98
C LEU A 270 11.38 -10.02 -3.46
N ARG A 271 11.97 -9.06 -2.73
CA ARG A 271 12.03 -7.66 -3.18
C ARG A 271 12.87 -7.51 -4.46
N CYS A 272 14.03 -8.17 -4.55
CA CYS A 272 14.82 -8.21 -5.79
C CYS A 272 13.99 -8.81 -6.94
N ALA A 273 13.38 -9.98 -6.74
CA ALA A 273 12.60 -10.67 -7.77
C ALA A 273 11.43 -9.82 -8.27
N ARG A 274 10.80 -9.03 -7.39
CA ARG A 274 9.75 -8.09 -7.75
C ARG A 274 10.26 -6.99 -8.67
N LEU A 275 11.38 -6.35 -8.31
CA LEU A 275 11.97 -5.26 -9.07
C LEU A 275 12.53 -5.75 -10.41
N GLU A 276 13.26 -6.87 -10.43
CA GLU A 276 13.80 -7.48 -11.66
C GLU A 276 12.69 -7.84 -12.65
N ALA A 277 11.54 -8.31 -12.15
CA ALA A 277 10.40 -8.60 -13.00
C ALA A 277 9.74 -7.34 -13.57
N MET A 278 9.82 -6.19 -12.88
CA MET A 278 9.28 -4.91 -13.37
C MET A 278 10.04 -4.37 -14.59
N ASP A 279 11.30 -4.76 -14.78
CA ASP A 279 12.09 -4.41 -15.98
C ASP A 279 11.67 -5.21 -17.22
N SER A 280 10.86 -6.26 -17.06
CA SER A 280 10.32 -7.05 -18.16
C SER A 280 9.07 -6.40 -18.76
N ALA A 281 8.95 -6.41 -20.10
CA ALA A 281 7.72 -6.00 -20.79
C ALA A 281 6.51 -6.87 -20.42
N CYS A 282 6.75 -8.13 -20.02
CA CYS A 282 5.74 -9.06 -19.52
C CYS A 282 6.29 -9.71 -18.22
N PRO A 283 6.08 -9.09 -17.06
CA PRO A 283 6.55 -9.61 -15.77
C PRO A 283 5.93 -10.98 -15.45
N ASP A 284 6.75 -12.01 -15.22
CA ASP A 284 6.29 -13.29 -14.64
C ASP A 284 6.69 -13.36 -13.16
N HIS A 285 5.67 -13.39 -12.29
CA HIS A 285 5.86 -13.45 -10.85
C HIS A 285 5.63 -14.85 -10.27
N THR A 286 5.42 -15.88 -11.10
CA THR A 286 5.07 -17.24 -10.65
C THR A 286 6.15 -17.86 -9.77
N ALA A 287 7.42 -17.73 -10.15
CA ALA A 287 8.55 -18.22 -9.35
C ALA A 287 8.67 -17.49 -8.01
N ALA A 288 8.49 -16.16 -8.01
CA ALA A 288 8.53 -15.36 -6.79
C ALA A 288 7.36 -15.68 -5.85
N LEU A 289 6.17 -15.96 -6.39
CA LEU A 289 5.03 -16.42 -5.62
C LEU A 289 5.28 -17.78 -4.98
N ASP A 290 5.82 -18.76 -5.72
CA ASP A 290 6.15 -20.07 -5.17
C ASP A 290 7.18 -19.95 -4.02
N HIS A 291 8.22 -19.14 -4.21
CA HIS A 291 9.18 -18.85 -3.15
C HIS A 291 8.53 -18.18 -1.94
N ALA A 292 7.65 -17.19 -2.14
CA ALA A 292 6.92 -16.53 -1.06
C ALA A 292 6.01 -17.49 -0.31
N ARG A 293 5.32 -18.41 -1.00
CA ARG A 293 4.49 -19.47 -0.38
C ARG A 293 5.33 -20.37 0.51
N ARG A 294 6.48 -20.84 0.02
CA ARG A 294 7.40 -21.70 0.78
C ARG A 294 8.01 -20.98 1.98
N ALA A 295 8.44 -19.74 1.80
CA ALA A 295 9.00 -18.91 2.87
C ALA A 295 7.94 -18.56 3.94
N ALA A 296 6.71 -18.24 3.53
CA ALA A 296 5.61 -18.00 4.47
C ALA A 296 5.21 -19.27 5.21
N ARG A 297 5.29 -20.45 4.60
CA ARG A 297 5.10 -21.73 5.31
C ARG A 297 6.22 -22.01 6.31
N LEU A 298 7.45 -21.65 5.98
CA LEU A 298 8.61 -21.81 6.87
C LEU A 298 8.59 -20.81 8.04
N TYR A 299 8.05 -19.61 7.82
CA TYR A 299 7.98 -18.51 8.78
C TYR A 299 6.57 -17.92 8.86
N PRO A 300 5.57 -18.69 9.34
CA PRO A 300 4.17 -18.33 9.23
C PRO A 300 3.78 -17.07 9.99
N ARG A 301 4.57 -16.67 10.99
CA ARG A 301 4.34 -15.47 11.81
C ARG A 301 5.07 -14.23 11.30
N ASN A 302 5.89 -14.33 10.24
CA ASN A 302 6.60 -13.19 9.70
C ASN A 302 5.69 -12.35 8.80
N GLU A 303 5.32 -11.16 9.27
CA GLU A 303 4.38 -10.27 8.57
C GLU A 303 4.90 -9.80 7.20
N ALA A 304 6.21 -9.57 7.06
CA ALA A 304 6.80 -9.11 5.80
C ALA A 304 6.71 -10.19 4.70
N LEU A 305 6.97 -11.46 5.05
CA LEU A 305 6.81 -12.58 4.12
C LEU A 305 5.35 -12.84 3.74
N ARG A 306 4.43 -12.72 4.71
CA ARG A 306 2.99 -12.82 4.43
C ARG A 306 2.50 -11.68 3.53
N GLY A 307 2.96 -10.45 3.79
CA GLY A 307 2.71 -9.30 2.93
C GLY A 307 3.26 -9.50 1.52
N ALA A 308 4.46 -10.09 1.38
CA ALA A 308 5.03 -10.43 0.09
C ALA A 308 4.20 -11.51 -0.64
N LEU A 309 3.77 -12.57 0.04
CA LEU A 309 2.89 -13.60 -0.51
C LEU A 309 1.61 -12.99 -1.10
N PHE A 310 0.92 -12.14 -0.33
CA PHE A 310 -0.29 -11.47 -0.81
C PHE A 310 -0.01 -10.50 -1.94
N GLY A 311 1.10 -9.77 -1.87
CA GLY A 311 1.58 -8.93 -2.97
C GLY A 311 1.77 -9.71 -4.27
N PHE A 312 2.38 -10.90 -4.22
CA PHE A 312 2.59 -11.72 -5.41
C PHE A 312 1.31 -12.41 -5.93
N ARG A 313 0.44 -12.89 -5.06
CA ARG A 313 -0.89 -13.40 -5.49
C ARG A 313 -1.65 -12.32 -6.24
N GLU A 314 -1.61 -11.10 -5.72
CA GLU A 314 -2.19 -9.94 -6.39
C GLU A 314 -1.56 -9.72 -7.78
N MET A 315 -0.23 -9.78 -7.90
CA MET A 315 0.44 -9.55 -9.19
C MET A 315 0.11 -10.58 -10.26
N ILE A 316 -0.24 -11.81 -9.89
CA ILE A 316 -0.61 -12.88 -10.82
C ILE A 316 -2.12 -13.10 -10.94
N GLU A 317 -2.93 -12.17 -10.42
CA GLU A 317 -4.39 -12.25 -10.48
C GLU A 317 -5.06 -13.41 -9.71
N ASP A 318 -4.39 -13.96 -8.68
CA ASP A 318 -4.92 -15.02 -7.82
C ASP A 318 -5.84 -14.44 -6.72
N TRP A 319 -6.88 -13.75 -7.18
CA TRP A 319 -7.82 -12.98 -6.37
C TRP A 319 -8.69 -13.83 -5.46
N ASP A 320 -9.09 -15.00 -5.94
CA ASP A 320 -9.98 -15.91 -5.20
C ASP A 320 -9.25 -16.46 -3.97
N ALA A 321 -7.98 -16.86 -4.12
CA ALA A 321 -7.17 -17.27 -2.98
C ALA A 321 -6.82 -16.10 -2.06
N LEU A 322 -6.59 -14.90 -2.59
CA LEU A 322 -6.31 -13.70 -1.79
C LEU A 322 -7.51 -13.32 -0.91
N ALA A 323 -8.74 -13.40 -1.43
CA ALA A 323 -9.96 -13.20 -0.65
C ALA A 323 -10.16 -14.30 0.41
N SER A 324 -9.93 -15.57 0.04
CA SER A 324 -10.02 -16.70 0.97
C SER A 324 -9.01 -16.58 2.13
N ASP A 325 -7.76 -16.23 1.82
CA ASP A 325 -6.70 -16.08 2.82
C ASP A 325 -7.01 -14.90 3.78
N ALA A 326 -7.57 -13.79 3.25
CA ALA A 326 -7.96 -12.62 4.06
C ALA A 326 -9.09 -12.90 5.06
N MET A 327 -9.96 -13.86 4.74
CA MET A 327 -11.06 -14.29 5.61
C MET A 327 -10.66 -15.41 6.59
N SER A 328 -9.42 -15.91 6.51
CA SER A 328 -8.94 -16.97 7.42
C SER A 328 -8.62 -16.43 8.82
N ASP A 329 -8.81 -17.26 9.84
CA ASP A 329 -8.54 -16.91 11.25
C ASP A 329 -7.04 -16.63 11.53
N ILE A 330 -6.15 -17.04 10.63
CA ILE A 330 -4.70 -16.88 10.76
C ILE A 330 -4.25 -15.50 10.25
N CYS A 331 -5.08 -14.81 9.47
CA CYS A 331 -4.76 -13.50 8.92
C CYS A 331 -5.08 -12.38 9.94
N PRO A 332 -4.10 -11.53 10.30
CA PRO A 332 -4.33 -10.43 11.24
C PRO A 332 -5.35 -9.44 10.68
N ALA A 333 -6.26 -8.96 11.54
CA ALA A 333 -7.29 -7.99 11.18
C ALA A 333 -6.80 -6.77 10.36
N PRO A 334 -5.64 -6.14 10.67
CA PRO A 334 -5.12 -5.05 9.84
C PRO A 334 -4.83 -5.46 8.38
N LEU A 335 -4.31 -6.67 8.19
CA LEU A 335 -3.96 -7.20 6.88
C LEU A 335 -5.20 -7.65 6.12
N SER A 336 -6.15 -8.30 6.80
CA SER A 336 -7.46 -8.64 6.23
C SER A 336 -8.22 -7.40 5.77
N ALA A 337 -8.26 -6.35 6.60
CA ALA A 337 -8.89 -5.08 6.24
C ALA A 337 -8.23 -4.42 5.03
N TRP A 338 -6.91 -4.44 4.95
CA TRP A 338 -6.19 -3.92 3.78
C TRP A 338 -6.56 -4.69 2.50
N ILE A 339 -6.56 -6.03 2.55
CA ILE A 339 -6.94 -6.87 1.40
C ILE A 339 -8.38 -6.60 0.98
N LEU A 340 -9.32 -6.71 1.93
CA LEU A 340 -10.75 -6.55 1.67
C LEU A 340 -11.07 -5.16 1.12
N GLY A 341 -10.44 -4.12 1.66
CA GLY A 341 -10.57 -2.75 1.14
C GLY A 341 -10.07 -2.64 -0.30
N ARG A 342 -8.94 -3.30 -0.63
CA ARG A 342 -8.37 -3.28 -1.97
C ARG A 342 -9.17 -4.06 -3.02
N ILE A 343 -9.86 -5.13 -2.63
CA ILE A 343 -10.74 -5.90 -3.54
C ILE A 343 -12.18 -5.35 -3.57
N GLY A 344 -12.40 -4.16 -3.02
CA GLY A 344 -13.68 -3.46 -3.08
C GLY A 344 -14.73 -3.98 -2.10
N CYS A 345 -14.32 -4.48 -0.93
CA CYS A 345 -15.20 -4.89 0.17
C CYS A 345 -14.99 -3.99 1.41
N PRO A 346 -15.24 -2.67 1.32
CA PRO A 346 -14.90 -1.73 2.39
C PRO A 346 -15.69 -1.97 3.69
N GLU A 347 -16.93 -2.45 3.63
CA GLU A 347 -17.73 -2.77 4.83
C GLU A 347 -17.12 -3.96 5.58
N ALA A 348 -16.74 -5.02 4.86
CA ALA A 348 -16.05 -6.17 5.44
C ALA A 348 -14.69 -5.76 6.03
N ALA A 349 -13.98 -4.86 5.35
CA ALA A 349 -12.72 -4.31 5.86
C ALA A 349 -12.90 -3.53 7.18
N LEU A 350 -13.92 -2.67 7.25
CA LEU A 350 -14.26 -1.94 8.48
C LEU A 350 -14.67 -2.89 9.63
N ASP A 351 -15.40 -3.96 9.32
CA ASP A 351 -15.74 -5.01 10.29
C ASP A 351 -14.50 -5.71 10.86
N CYS A 352 -13.52 -6.04 10.01
CA CYS A 352 -12.25 -6.59 10.45
C CYS A 352 -11.53 -5.63 11.42
N LEU A 353 -11.49 -4.33 11.11
CA LEU A 353 -10.87 -3.33 11.98
C LEU A 353 -11.55 -3.21 13.34
N ARG A 354 -12.90 -3.31 13.39
CA ARG A 354 -13.66 -3.22 14.65
C ARG A 354 -13.51 -4.45 15.54
N ARG A 355 -13.34 -5.64 14.96
CA ARG A 355 -13.24 -6.91 15.69
C ARG A 355 -11.80 -7.31 16.04
N GLY A 356 -10.81 -6.56 15.53
CA GLY A 356 -9.41 -6.85 15.79
C GLY A 356 -9.04 -6.80 17.27
N PRO A 357 -7.97 -7.51 17.69
CA PRO A 357 -7.50 -7.47 19.08
C PRO A 357 -7.00 -6.06 19.45
N ALA A 358 -6.86 -5.81 20.75
CA ALA A 358 -6.15 -4.62 21.21
C ALA A 358 -4.72 -4.59 20.65
N LEU A 359 -4.27 -3.40 20.24
CA LEU A 359 -2.96 -3.19 19.64
C LEU A 359 -2.18 -2.12 20.42
N PRO A 360 -0.85 -2.12 20.33
CA PRO A 360 -0.04 -1.02 20.84
C PRO A 360 -0.50 0.34 20.30
N PRO A 361 -0.33 1.45 21.04
CA PRO A 361 -0.81 2.80 20.68
C PRO A 361 -0.51 3.24 19.24
N ASP A 362 0.74 3.08 18.78
CA ASP A 362 1.15 3.44 17.42
C ASP A 362 0.44 2.58 16.36
N ALA A 363 0.25 1.28 16.63
CA ALA A 363 -0.44 0.35 15.73
C ALA A 363 -1.95 0.61 15.70
N ALA A 364 -2.56 0.90 16.85
CA ALA A 364 -3.97 1.34 16.94
C ALA A 364 -4.19 2.65 16.17
N THR A 365 -3.24 3.58 16.21
CA THR A 365 -3.29 4.82 15.42
C THR A 365 -3.22 4.55 13.91
N ARG A 366 -2.37 3.62 13.45
CA ARG A 366 -2.36 3.20 12.04
C ARG A 366 -3.67 2.54 11.63
N LEU A 367 -4.36 1.83 12.54
CA LEU A 367 -5.70 1.32 12.24
C LEU A 367 -6.74 2.43 12.07
N ARG A 368 -6.69 3.49 12.90
CA ARG A 368 -7.53 4.69 12.72
C ARG A 368 -7.35 5.30 11.33
N PHE A 369 -6.10 5.42 10.86
CA PHE A 369 -5.78 5.91 9.52
C PHE A 369 -6.39 5.03 8.42
N ARG A 370 -6.36 3.70 8.58
CA ARG A 370 -7.01 2.77 7.64
C ARG A 370 -8.54 2.90 7.66
N ALA A 371 -9.15 3.06 8.82
CA ALA A 371 -10.59 3.30 8.91
C ALA A 371 -10.99 4.64 8.25
N ALA A 372 -10.18 5.69 8.43
CA ALA A 372 -10.38 6.97 7.77
C ALA A 372 -10.32 6.85 6.23
N ASP A 373 -9.32 6.13 5.69
CA ASP A 373 -9.21 5.81 4.26
C ASP A 373 -10.50 5.16 3.73
N LEU A 374 -10.97 4.10 4.40
CA LEU A 374 -12.15 3.34 3.99
C LEU A 374 -13.43 4.21 4.01
N HIS A 375 -13.61 5.04 5.03
CA HIS A 375 -14.73 5.98 5.08
C HIS A 375 -14.64 7.07 4.01
N LEU A 376 -13.44 7.57 3.72
CA LEU A 376 -13.22 8.58 2.68
C LEU A 376 -13.53 8.04 1.28
N ARG A 377 -13.12 6.79 1.00
CA ARG A 377 -13.47 6.05 -0.22
C ARG A 377 -14.96 5.78 -0.33
N SER A 378 -15.63 5.54 0.80
CA SER A 378 -17.08 5.37 0.88
C SER A 378 -17.86 6.69 0.77
N GLY A 379 -17.18 7.82 0.56
CA GLY A 379 -17.81 9.13 0.39
C GLY A 379 -18.28 9.79 1.68
N ASP A 380 -17.79 9.35 2.84
CA ASP A 380 -18.19 9.87 4.15
C ASP A 380 -17.03 10.57 4.86
N PRO A 381 -16.70 11.82 4.46
CA PRO A 381 -15.60 12.57 5.07
C PRO A 381 -15.87 12.91 6.55
N ALA A 382 -17.12 12.87 7.01
CA ALA A 382 -17.46 13.09 8.42
C ALA A 382 -17.05 11.88 9.28
N LYS A 383 -17.40 10.66 8.85
CA LYS A 383 -16.90 9.43 9.49
C LYS A 383 -15.40 9.27 9.35
N ALA A 384 -14.81 9.69 8.22
CA ALA A 384 -13.36 9.66 8.05
C ALA A 384 -12.65 10.53 9.09
N GLU A 385 -13.13 11.76 9.34
CA GLU A 385 -12.61 12.65 10.39
C GLU A 385 -12.78 12.04 11.79
N ALA A 386 -13.97 11.51 12.09
CA ALA A 386 -14.24 10.87 13.36
C ALA A 386 -13.32 9.65 13.61
N ALA A 387 -13.06 8.86 12.57
CA ALA A 387 -12.16 7.71 12.63
C ALA A 387 -10.69 8.13 12.75
N LEU A 388 -10.28 9.20 12.06
CA LEU A 388 -8.92 9.74 12.14
C LEU A 388 -8.56 10.14 13.58
N GLY A 389 -9.49 10.80 14.27
CA GLY A 389 -9.36 11.15 15.69
C GLY A 389 -8.27 12.19 15.97
N PRO A 390 -7.81 12.30 17.23
CA PRO A 390 -6.85 13.32 17.62
C PRO A 390 -5.47 13.07 16.98
N GLU A 391 -4.74 14.16 16.81
CA GLU A 391 -3.34 14.15 16.36
C GLU A 391 -2.49 13.33 17.35
N PRO A 392 -1.73 12.33 16.88
CA PRO A 392 -0.82 11.55 17.73
C PRO A 392 0.38 12.40 18.16
N ALA A 393 1.13 12.03 19.21
CA ALA A 393 2.33 12.79 19.58
C ALA A 393 3.56 12.42 18.74
N ALA A 394 3.71 11.14 18.37
CA ALA A 394 4.82 10.67 17.56
C ALA A 394 4.85 11.32 16.16
N TRP A 395 5.96 11.97 15.82
CA TRP A 395 6.18 12.67 14.55
C TRP A 395 5.80 11.86 13.31
N SER A 396 6.27 10.62 13.20
CA SER A 396 5.99 9.79 12.01
C SER A 396 4.49 9.56 11.82
N LEU A 397 3.73 9.45 12.91
CA LEU A 397 2.27 9.35 12.88
C LEU A 397 1.59 10.70 12.72
N ARG A 398 2.18 11.80 13.21
CA ARG A 398 1.68 13.18 12.98
C ARG A 398 1.76 13.56 11.51
N ALA A 399 2.85 13.21 10.84
CA ALA A 399 3.00 13.41 9.41
C ALA A 399 1.89 12.68 8.64
N ASP A 400 1.65 11.41 8.96
CA ASP A 400 0.57 10.63 8.35
C ASP A 400 -0.82 11.18 8.70
N HIS A 401 -1.02 11.67 9.93
CA HIS A 401 -2.27 12.32 10.37
C HIS A 401 -2.53 13.62 9.60
N ALA A 402 -1.53 14.49 9.47
CA ALA A 402 -1.62 15.73 8.70
C ALA A 402 -1.93 15.46 7.22
N TRP A 403 -1.34 14.39 6.66
CA TRP A 403 -1.66 13.93 5.32
C TRP A 403 -3.14 13.52 5.20
N TRP A 404 -3.65 12.67 6.10
CA TRP A 404 -5.06 12.25 6.09
C TRP A 404 -6.03 13.40 6.33
N ARG A 405 -5.70 14.32 7.24
CA ARG A 405 -6.50 15.53 7.49
C ARG A 405 -6.59 16.40 6.24
N SER A 406 -5.48 16.53 5.50
CA SER A 406 -5.45 17.20 4.20
C SER A 406 -6.33 16.48 3.17
N GLU A 407 -6.25 15.14 3.06
CA GLU A 407 -7.16 14.38 2.18
C GLU A 407 -8.63 14.62 2.50
N ILE A 408 -9.00 14.62 3.79
CA ILE A 408 -10.39 14.86 4.23
C ILE A 408 -10.82 16.29 3.90
N ALA A 409 -9.97 17.29 4.15
CA ALA A 409 -10.26 18.68 3.80
C ALA A 409 -10.45 18.86 2.29
N LEU A 410 -9.57 18.26 1.48
CA LEU A 410 -9.67 18.28 0.01
C LEU A 410 -10.95 17.60 -0.49
N LYS A 411 -11.36 16.48 0.12
CA LYS A 411 -12.65 15.83 -0.17
C LYS A 411 -13.85 16.72 0.15
N ARG A 412 -13.74 17.57 1.17
CA ARG A 412 -14.72 18.62 1.52
C ARG A 412 -14.57 19.88 0.67
N ARG A 413 -13.64 19.88 -0.29
CA ARG A 413 -13.28 21.02 -1.15
C ARG A 413 -12.75 22.24 -0.40
N ASP A 414 -12.18 22.00 0.77
CA ASP A 414 -11.48 22.98 1.58
C ASP A 414 -9.97 22.92 1.29
N ALA A 415 -9.57 23.44 0.13
CA ALA A 415 -8.17 23.46 -0.29
C ALA A 415 -7.30 24.35 0.61
N GLN A 416 -7.88 25.44 1.16
CA GLN A 416 -7.19 26.33 2.08
C GLN A 416 -6.88 25.64 3.41
N GLY A 417 -7.89 25.05 4.05
CA GLY A 417 -7.71 24.30 5.29
C GLY A 417 -6.81 23.08 5.12
N ALA A 418 -6.82 22.46 3.94
CA ALA A 418 -5.87 21.40 3.59
C ALA A 418 -4.42 21.89 3.58
N LEU A 419 -4.14 23.06 2.99
CA LEU A 419 -2.80 23.64 2.92
C LEU A 419 -2.32 24.11 4.31
N GLU A 420 -3.18 24.78 5.07
CA GLU A 420 -2.89 25.24 6.43
C GLU A 420 -2.55 24.06 7.37
N GLY A 421 -3.29 22.95 7.26
CA GLY A 421 -3.03 21.74 8.04
C GLY A 421 -1.71 21.04 7.71
N LEU A 422 -1.18 21.20 6.48
CA LEU A 422 0.09 20.60 6.07
C LEU A 422 1.31 21.41 6.51
N GLY A 423 1.19 22.73 6.67
CA GLY A 423 2.30 23.65 6.92
C GLY A 423 3.25 23.21 8.04
N PRO A 424 2.76 22.93 9.27
CA PRO A 424 3.60 22.46 10.37
C PRO A 424 4.33 21.14 10.05
N ALA A 425 3.66 20.19 9.40
CA ALA A 425 4.24 18.90 9.06
C ALA A 425 5.32 19.03 7.96
N LEU A 426 5.12 19.89 6.96
CA LEU A 426 6.14 20.15 5.92
C LEU A 426 7.42 20.77 6.48
N ALA A 427 7.32 21.56 7.56
CA ALA A 427 8.48 22.15 8.22
C ALA A 427 9.31 21.11 9.00
N LEU A 428 8.65 20.14 9.63
CA LEU A 428 9.31 19.08 10.42
C LEU A 428 9.79 17.89 9.57
N GLY A 429 9.11 17.63 8.45
CA GLY A 429 9.33 16.53 7.52
C GLY A 429 9.49 16.96 6.08
N PRO A 430 10.54 17.70 5.73
CA PRO A 430 10.69 18.31 4.41
C PRO A 430 10.88 17.32 3.24
N THR A 431 11.12 16.04 3.54
CA THR A 431 11.38 14.97 2.57
C THR A 431 10.16 14.05 2.38
N ARG A 432 9.07 14.27 3.12
CA ARG A 432 7.85 13.44 3.04
C ARG A 432 7.07 13.74 1.76
N LEU A 433 7.35 12.94 0.72
CA LEU A 433 6.76 13.06 -0.62
C LEU A 433 5.22 13.19 -0.61
N GLY A 434 4.51 12.44 0.23
CA GLY A 434 3.05 12.51 0.32
C GLY A 434 2.53 13.89 0.75
N LEU A 435 3.19 14.53 1.72
CA LEU A 435 2.82 15.89 2.17
C LEU A 435 3.05 16.92 1.05
N ILE A 436 4.17 16.78 0.32
CA ILE A 436 4.53 17.67 -0.79
C ILE A 436 3.50 17.54 -1.92
N LEU A 437 3.10 16.32 -2.27
CA LEU A 437 2.10 16.08 -3.30
C LEU A 437 0.72 16.61 -2.91
N ASN A 438 0.33 16.51 -1.64
CA ASN A 438 -0.92 17.10 -1.17
C ASN A 438 -0.87 18.63 -1.19
N ALA A 439 0.26 19.23 -0.84
CA ALA A 439 0.45 20.68 -0.95
C ALA A 439 0.34 21.14 -2.41
N ALA A 440 1.00 20.43 -3.35
CA ALA A 440 0.87 20.70 -4.78
C ALA A 440 -0.58 20.63 -5.27
N ARG A 441 -1.35 19.64 -4.81
CA ARG A 441 -2.77 19.50 -5.16
C ARG A 441 -3.63 20.61 -4.55
N ALA A 442 -3.38 20.98 -3.29
CA ALA A 442 -4.10 22.05 -2.61
C ALA A 442 -3.86 23.41 -3.31
N THR A 443 -2.61 23.74 -3.64
CA THR A 443 -2.29 24.98 -4.35
C THR A 443 -2.83 25.00 -5.78
N PHE A 444 -2.83 23.86 -6.48
CA PHE A 444 -3.51 23.71 -7.77
C PHE A 444 -5.00 24.06 -7.67
N LEU A 445 -5.71 23.52 -6.67
CA LEU A 445 -7.13 23.80 -6.47
C LEU A 445 -7.38 25.26 -6.07
N LEU A 446 -6.46 25.90 -5.35
CA LEU A 446 -6.51 27.33 -5.07
C LEU A 446 -6.24 28.21 -6.31
N GLY A 447 -5.70 27.63 -7.40
CA GLY A 447 -5.30 28.36 -8.60
C GLY A 447 -3.90 28.98 -8.50
N ALA A 448 -3.13 28.63 -7.47
CA ALA A 448 -1.74 29.03 -7.28
C ALA A 448 -0.81 28.04 -8.01
N TYR A 449 -0.83 28.08 -9.34
CA TYR A 449 -0.15 27.08 -10.16
C TYR A 449 1.38 27.13 -10.05
N ASP A 450 1.98 28.31 -9.88
CA ASP A 450 3.43 28.46 -9.66
C ASP A 450 3.87 27.76 -8.37
N ASP A 451 3.10 27.91 -7.28
CA ASP A 451 3.36 27.22 -6.02
C ASP A 451 3.16 25.71 -6.16
N SER A 452 2.16 25.29 -6.93
CA SER A 452 1.94 23.87 -7.27
C SER A 452 3.14 23.27 -8.02
N LEU A 453 3.63 23.97 -9.05
CA LEU A 453 4.82 23.58 -9.81
C LEU A 453 6.07 23.56 -8.93
N ALA A 454 6.22 24.50 -8.00
CA ALA A 454 7.35 24.51 -7.05
C ALA A 454 7.33 23.29 -6.12
N HIS A 455 6.14 22.89 -5.64
CA HIS A 455 6.00 21.64 -4.87
C HIS A 455 6.31 20.40 -5.72
N LEU A 456 5.86 20.34 -6.97
CA LEU A 456 6.18 19.24 -7.89
C LEU A 456 7.68 19.18 -8.19
N ALA A 457 8.33 20.32 -8.46
CA ALA A 457 9.77 20.39 -8.66
C ALA A 457 10.55 19.86 -7.44
N ARG A 458 10.09 20.17 -6.22
CA ARG A 458 10.67 19.62 -4.99
C ARG A 458 10.47 18.10 -4.90
N PHE A 459 9.28 17.59 -5.24
CA PHE A 459 9.03 16.15 -5.32
C PHE A 459 9.98 15.46 -6.30
N HIS A 460 10.15 16.03 -7.50
CA HIS A 460 11.07 15.56 -8.55
C HIS A 460 12.52 15.55 -8.07
N ALA A 461 12.99 16.60 -7.37
CA ALA A 461 14.34 16.66 -6.81
C ALA A 461 14.58 15.52 -5.81
N LEU A 462 13.63 15.27 -4.91
CA LEU A 462 13.72 14.18 -3.93
C LEU A 462 13.65 12.79 -4.61
N LYS A 463 12.83 12.65 -5.65
CA LYS A 463 12.78 11.42 -6.45
C LYS A 463 14.05 11.20 -7.24
N THR A 464 14.66 12.25 -7.77
CA THR A 464 15.98 12.20 -8.41
C THR A 464 17.04 11.72 -7.42
N ALA A 465 17.06 12.28 -6.20
CA ALA A 465 17.95 11.82 -5.15
C ALA A 465 17.74 10.33 -4.81
N GLN A 466 16.48 9.86 -4.78
CA GLN A 466 16.16 8.44 -4.58
C GLN A 466 16.62 7.54 -5.73
N LEU A 467 16.27 7.87 -6.98
CA LEU A 467 16.45 6.99 -8.14
C LEU A 467 17.82 7.14 -8.82
N GLY A 468 18.55 8.23 -8.54
CA GLY A 468 19.79 8.59 -9.24
C GLY A 468 19.58 9.22 -10.63
N ALA A 469 18.33 9.33 -11.09
CA ALA A 469 17.95 9.99 -12.33
C ALA A 469 16.59 10.70 -12.16
N PRO A 470 16.33 11.79 -12.91
CA PRO A 470 15.04 12.46 -12.89
C PRO A 470 13.90 11.51 -13.31
N PRO A 471 12.79 11.44 -12.55
CA PRO A 471 11.61 10.70 -13.00
C PRO A 471 10.97 11.41 -14.20
N ALA A 472 10.20 10.66 -15.00
CA ALA A 472 9.37 11.26 -16.03
C ALA A 472 8.25 12.12 -15.42
N ASP A 473 7.79 13.13 -16.17
CA ASP A 473 6.58 13.88 -15.85
C ASP A 473 5.39 12.92 -15.75
N ASP A 474 4.54 13.12 -14.75
CA ASP A 474 3.28 12.40 -14.62
C ASP A 474 2.07 13.30 -14.81
N LEU A 475 0.88 12.72 -14.65
CA LEU A 475 -0.40 13.40 -14.82
C LEU A 475 -0.48 14.75 -14.06
N ARG A 476 0.08 14.81 -12.86
CA ARG A 476 0.05 16.00 -11.99
C ARG A 476 0.86 17.13 -12.60
N ASP A 477 2.01 16.79 -13.18
CA ASP A 477 2.86 17.75 -13.88
C ASP A 477 2.14 18.29 -15.12
N LEU A 478 1.53 17.41 -15.92
CA LEU A 478 0.84 17.78 -17.15
C LEU A 478 -0.38 18.68 -16.88
N ILE A 479 -1.27 18.30 -15.95
CA ILE A 479 -2.47 19.07 -15.59
C ILE A 479 -2.10 20.44 -15.02
N THR A 480 -1.13 20.50 -14.11
CA THR A 480 -0.74 21.77 -13.48
C THR A 480 -0.07 22.70 -14.49
N ARG A 481 0.81 22.17 -15.35
CA ARG A 481 1.47 22.96 -16.40
C ARG A 481 0.47 23.51 -17.41
N ASP A 482 -0.45 22.67 -17.90
CA ASP A 482 -1.51 23.11 -18.82
C ASP A 482 -2.38 24.21 -18.21
N ALA A 483 -2.75 24.08 -16.93
CA ALA A 483 -3.52 25.13 -16.24
C ALA A 483 -2.73 26.45 -16.08
N ALA A 484 -1.43 26.36 -15.76
CA ALA A 484 -0.54 27.52 -15.65
C ALA A 484 -0.39 28.24 -17.00
N GLU A 485 -0.09 27.49 -18.07
CA GLU A 485 0.05 28.02 -19.43
C GLU A 485 -1.24 28.65 -19.94
N ALA A 486 -2.39 28.00 -19.71
CA ALA A 486 -3.69 28.55 -20.07
C ALA A 486 -3.99 29.85 -19.34
N LEU A 487 -3.65 29.97 -18.05
CA LEU A 487 -3.84 31.21 -17.30
C LEU A 487 -2.96 32.34 -17.85
N THR A 488 -1.70 32.07 -18.15
CA THR A 488 -0.77 33.06 -18.71
C THR A 488 -1.19 33.53 -20.10
N THR A 489 -1.74 32.64 -20.92
CA THR A 489 -2.16 32.94 -22.31
C THR A 489 -3.59 33.49 -22.41
N GLY A 490 -4.32 33.59 -21.30
CA GLY A 490 -5.73 34.03 -21.29
C GLY A 490 -6.69 32.98 -21.88
N GLY A 491 -6.30 31.71 -21.88
CA GLY A 491 -7.13 30.59 -22.31
C GLY A 491 -8.39 30.43 -21.45
N ALA A 492 -9.49 30.05 -22.08
CA ALA A 492 -10.73 29.76 -21.38
C ALA A 492 -10.66 28.39 -20.68
N PRO A 493 -11.40 28.17 -19.57
CA PRO A 493 -11.41 26.89 -18.86
C PRO A 493 -11.82 25.71 -19.74
N ASP A 494 -12.64 25.97 -20.76
CA ASP A 494 -13.14 24.98 -21.70
C ASP A 494 -12.21 24.76 -22.91
N SER A 495 -10.98 25.29 -22.87
CA SER A 495 -9.91 24.95 -23.83
C SER A 495 -8.72 24.24 -23.19
N SER A 496 -8.64 24.18 -21.87
CA SER A 496 -7.53 23.62 -21.09
C SER A 496 -8.00 22.44 -20.24
N PRO A 497 -7.47 21.22 -20.43
CA PRO A 497 -7.73 20.09 -19.54
C PRO A 497 -7.51 20.41 -18.06
N GLY A 498 -6.44 21.17 -17.73
CA GLY A 498 -6.11 21.51 -16.36
C GLY A 498 -7.11 22.46 -15.70
N LEU A 499 -7.48 23.54 -16.40
CA LEU A 499 -8.52 24.45 -15.91
C LEU A 499 -9.89 23.76 -15.84
N ALA A 500 -10.21 22.89 -16.79
CA ALA A 500 -11.46 22.13 -16.78
C ALA A 500 -11.54 21.15 -15.60
N ALA A 501 -10.45 20.42 -15.34
CA ALA A 501 -10.36 19.51 -14.22
C ALA A 501 -10.56 20.27 -12.88
N ARG A 502 -9.87 21.40 -12.71
CA ARG A 502 -10.05 22.27 -11.54
C ARG A 502 -11.50 22.72 -11.37
N ALA A 503 -12.19 23.08 -12.45
CA ALA A 503 -13.59 23.50 -12.40
C ALA A 503 -14.49 22.40 -11.84
N PHE A 504 -14.34 21.16 -12.31
CA PHE A 504 -15.07 20.00 -11.80
C PHE A 504 -14.70 19.64 -10.36
N ALA A 505 -13.43 19.76 -9.97
CA ALA A 505 -13.00 19.48 -8.60
C ALA A 505 -13.68 20.41 -7.58
N LEU A 506 -13.84 21.70 -7.93
CA LEU A 506 -14.45 22.70 -7.05
C LEU A 506 -15.99 22.69 -7.13
N ASN A 507 -16.52 22.59 -8.35
CA ASN A 507 -17.93 22.81 -8.65
C ASN A 507 -18.49 21.69 -9.55
N PRO A 508 -18.57 20.44 -9.05
CA PRO A 508 -19.25 19.37 -9.76
C PRO A 508 -20.72 19.76 -9.98
N PRO A 509 -21.26 19.56 -11.20
CA PRO A 509 -22.60 19.98 -11.55
C PRO A 509 -23.66 19.21 -10.76
N ALA A 510 -24.74 19.90 -10.38
CA ALA A 510 -25.93 19.25 -9.84
C ALA A 510 -26.71 18.55 -10.97
N PHE A 511 -27.15 17.32 -10.73
CA PHE A 511 -27.94 16.58 -11.71
C PHE A 511 -29.34 17.18 -11.86
N ARG A 512 -29.78 17.36 -13.11
CA ARG A 512 -31.15 17.73 -13.49
C ARG A 512 -31.67 16.68 -14.46
N ALA A 513 -32.70 15.93 -14.07
CA ALA A 513 -33.24 14.86 -14.90
C ALA A 513 -33.91 15.40 -16.17
N ALA A 514 -33.67 14.74 -17.31
CA ALA A 514 -34.35 15.00 -18.57
C ALA A 514 -35.53 14.02 -18.72
N LEU A 515 -36.66 14.32 -18.08
CA LEU A 515 -37.79 13.38 -17.92
C LEU A 515 -38.59 13.11 -19.20
N ASP A 516 -38.50 13.98 -20.20
CA ASP A 516 -39.29 13.90 -21.44
C ASP A 516 -38.53 13.24 -22.63
N MET A 517 -37.41 12.56 -22.34
CA MET A 517 -36.51 12.03 -23.37
C MET A 517 -36.50 10.50 -23.41
N SER A 518 -36.12 9.95 -24.57
CA SER A 518 -35.83 8.52 -24.72
C SER A 518 -34.79 8.07 -23.69
N PRO A 519 -34.92 6.86 -23.11
CA PRO A 519 -33.93 6.34 -22.18
C PRO A 519 -32.62 5.99 -22.89
N ILE A 520 -31.51 5.99 -22.13
CA ILE A 520 -30.21 5.47 -22.61
C ILE A 520 -30.41 4.04 -23.16
N PRO A 521 -29.89 3.71 -24.36
CA PRO A 521 -30.03 2.39 -24.96
C PRO A 521 -29.61 1.25 -24.02
N ARG A 522 -30.40 0.17 -23.98
CA ARG A 522 -30.17 -1.00 -23.12
C ARG A 522 -29.08 -1.93 -23.70
N ARG A 523 -27.86 -1.42 -23.79
CA ARG A 523 -26.70 -2.11 -24.34
C ARG A 523 -25.50 -1.88 -23.45
N LEU A 524 -24.64 -2.89 -23.35
CA LEU A 524 -23.38 -2.83 -22.59
C LEU A 524 -22.24 -3.23 -23.51
N ALA A 525 -21.30 -2.32 -23.73
CA ALA A 525 -20.12 -2.57 -24.53
C ALA A 525 -18.87 -2.61 -23.66
N HIS A 526 -17.94 -3.46 -24.07
CA HIS A 526 -16.59 -3.53 -23.51
C HIS A 526 -15.58 -3.57 -24.64
N TYR A 527 -14.34 -3.21 -24.35
CA TYR A 527 -13.21 -3.39 -25.24
C TYR A 527 -12.10 -4.14 -24.52
N TRP A 528 -11.51 -5.14 -25.19
CA TRP A 528 -10.35 -5.85 -24.67
C TRP A 528 -9.43 -6.32 -25.79
N GLU A 529 -8.15 -5.97 -25.67
CA GLU A 529 -7.09 -6.51 -26.50
C GLU A 529 -6.14 -7.36 -25.66
N GLY A 530 -5.86 -8.57 -26.12
CA GLY A 530 -4.95 -9.50 -25.45
C GLY A 530 -5.65 -10.70 -24.82
N PRO A 531 -4.90 -11.55 -24.10
CA PRO A 531 -5.45 -12.74 -23.46
C PRO A 531 -6.56 -12.40 -22.47
N ARG A 532 -7.64 -13.20 -22.45
CA ARG A 532 -8.70 -13.09 -21.43
C ARG A 532 -8.29 -13.87 -20.21
N SER A 533 -7.63 -13.19 -19.28
CA SER A 533 -7.23 -13.79 -18.01
C SER A 533 -8.45 -14.11 -17.11
N ALA A 534 -8.22 -14.81 -15.99
CA ALA A 534 -9.30 -15.22 -15.09
C ALA A 534 -10.12 -14.02 -14.55
N PRO A 535 -9.52 -12.90 -14.11
CA PRO A 535 -10.28 -11.72 -13.66
C PRO A 535 -11.05 -11.04 -14.77
N VAL A 536 -10.49 -10.94 -15.98
CA VAL A 536 -11.18 -10.38 -17.14
C VAL A 536 -12.43 -11.21 -17.44
N THR A 537 -12.28 -12.54 -17.46
CA THR A 537 -13.40 -13.47 -17.67
C THR A 537 -14.45 -13.35 -16.56
N ARG A 538 -14.03 -13.27 -15.29
CA ARG A 538 -14.93 -13.00 -14.17
C ARG A 538 -15.65 -11.66 -14.31
N GLY A 539 -14.95 -10.61 -14.74
CA GLY A 539 -15.51 -9.28 -15.00
C GLY A 539 -16.61 -9.35 -16.07
N ILE A 540 -16.34 -9.98 -17.22
CA ILE A 540 -17.32 -10.19 -18.29
C ILE A 540 -18.58 -10.88 -17.75
N HIS A 541 -18.42 -12.01 -17.06
CA HIS A 541 -19.55 -12.77 -16.51
C HIS A 541 -20.31 -11.99 -15.43
N ARG A 542 -19.61 -11.23 -14.60
CA ARG A 542 -20.22 -10.43 -13.53
C ARG A 542 -21.04 -9.27 -14.10
N TRP A 543 -20.52 -8.58 -15.12
CA TRP A 543 -21.26 -7.56 -15.87
C TRP A 543 -22.54 -8.16 -16.48
N ALA A 544 -22.46 -9.32 -17.14
CA ALA A 544 -23.61 -10.03 -17.71
C ALA A 544 -24.67 -10.38 -16.65
N ALA A 545 -24.22 -10.97 -15.53
CA ALA A 545 -25.10 -11.48 -14.48
C ALA A 545 -25.84 -10.36 -13.72
N LEU A 546 -25.20 -9.20 -13.54
CA LEU A 546 -25.83 -8.04 -12.88
C LEU A 546 -26.75 -7.22 -13.80
N HIS A 547 -26.60 -7.39 -15.12
CA HIS A 547 -27.31 -6.59 -16.12
C HIS A 547 -27.92 -7.48 -17.22
N PRO A 548 -28.79 -8.45 -16.88
CA PRO A 548 -29.39 -9.34 -17.87
C PRO A 548 -30.29 -8.60 -18.88
N ASP A 549 -30.67 -7.37 -18.57
CA ASP A 549 -31.46 -6.47 -19.42
C ASP A 549 -30.62 -5.64 -20.40
N LEU A 550 -29.28 -5.64 -20.28
CA LEU A 550 -28.38 -4.96 -21.20
C LEU A 550 -27.75 -5.98 -22.16
N ALA A 551 -27.93 -5.78 -23.47
CA ALA A 551 -27.27 -6.62 -24.46
C ALA A 551 -25.75 -6.39 -24.42
N GLN A 552 -25.00 -7.35 -23.85
CA GLN A 552 -23.56 -7.23 -23.66
C GLN A 552 -22.78 -7.64 -24.91
N THR A 553 -21.81 -6.80 -25.33
CA THR A 553 -20.87 -7.10 -26.41
C THR A 553 -19.45 -6.77 -25.97
N VAL A 554 -18.52 -7.72 -26.17
CA VAL A 554 -17.09 -7.51 -25.93
C VAL A 554 -16.38 -7.40 -27.27
N TYR A 555 -15.88 -6.20 -27.57
CA TYR A 555 -15.10 -5.91 -28.77
C TYR A 555 -13.62 -6.18 -28.52
N ASP A 556 -12.94 -6.57 -29.59
CA ASP A 556 -11.49 -6.64 -29.73
C ASP A 556 -11.03 -5.70 -30.84
N ALA A 557 -9.71 -5.62 -31.08
CA ALA A 557 -9.14 -4.77 -32.13
C ALA A 557 -9.81 -4.96 -33.50
N LYS A 558 -10.07 -6.22 -33.89
CA LYS A 558 -10.57 -6.58 -35.22
C LYS A 558 -12.05 -6.22 -35.37
N THR A 559 -12.87 -6.57 -34.39
CA THR A 559 -14.30 -6.29 -34.37
C THR A 559 -14.58 -4.80 -34.20
N ALA A 560 -13.78 -4.09 -33.40
CA ALA A 560 -13.83 -2.63 -33.30
C ALA A 560 -13.42 -1.96 -34.62
N GLN A 561 -12.34 -2.40 -35.27
CA GLN A 561 -11.94 -1.89 -36.58
C GLN A 561 -13.06 -2.05 -37.62
N HIS A 562 -13.67 -3.24 -37.70
CA HIS A 562 -14.80 -3.46 -38.60
C HIS A 562 -16.00 -2.59 -38.27
N TRP A 563 -16.30 -2.39 -36.98
CA TRP A 563 -17.37 -1.53 -36.54
C TRP A 563 -17.11 -0.07 -36.94
N LEU A 564 -15.89 0.43 -36.75
CA LEU A 564 -15.47 1.79 -37.12
C LEU A 564 -15.55 2.00 -38.64
N THR A 565 -15.07 1.05 -39.44
CA THR A 565 -15.16 1.15 -40.92
C THR A 565 -16.60 1.26 -41.41
N ARG A 566 -17.56 0.61 -40.73
CA ARG A 566 -18.97 0.68 -41.10
C ARG A 566 -19.67 1.96 -40.62
N ASN A 567 -19.38 2.41 -39.40
CA ASN A 567 -20.19 3.42 -38.73
C ASN A 567 -19.51 4.81 -38.68
N THR A 568 -18.18 4.86 -38.63
CA THR A 568 -17.38 6.08 -38.52
C THR A 568 -16.12 5.95 -39.39
N PRO A 569 -16.25 5.88 -40.73
CA PRO A 569 -15.14 5.54 -41.63
C PRO A 569 -13.94 6.50 -41.53
N ASP A 570 -14.15 7.75 -41.11
CA ASP A 570 -13.07 8.73 -40.92
C ASP A 570 -12.17 8.41 -39.71
N LEU A 571 -12.70 7.71 -38.69
CA LEU A 571 -11.94 7.32 -37.50
C LEU A 571 -11.20 5.99 -37.68
N ALA A 572 -11.61 5.17 -38.65
CA ALA A 572 -11.05 3.86 -38.89
C ALA A 572 -9.54 3.88 -39.24
N PRO A 573 -9.02 4.80 -40.09
CA PRO A 573 -7.58 4.92 -40.34
C PRO A 573 -6.79 5.39 -39.11
N LEU A 574 -7.37 6.27 -38.29
CA LEU A 574 -6.74 6.75 -37.06
C LEU A 574 -6.57 5.60 -36.07
N PHE A 575 -7.63 4.80 -35.88
CA PHE A 575 -7.59 3.62 -35.02
C PHE A 575 -6.54 2.60 -35.47
N ALA A 576 -6.44 2.33 -36.77
CA ALA A 576 -5.46 1.38 -37.33
C ALA A 576 -4.00 1.82 -37.08
N ARG A 577 -3.73 3.13 -37.03
CA ARG A 577 -2.39 3.69 -36.77
C ARG A 577 -1.98 3.61 -35.30
N LEU A 578 -2.93 3.60 -34.37
CA LEU A 578 -2.63 3.52 -32.95
C LEU A 578 -1.98 2.18 -32.61
N SER A 579 -0.83 2.21 -31.94
CA SER A 579 -0.13 1.01 -31.45
C SER A 579 -0.54 0.63 -30.05
N GLN A 580 -1.01 1.59 -29.25
CA GLN A 580 -1.40 1.36 -27.86
C GLN A 580 -2.86 0.89 -27.72
N PRO A 581 -3.11 -0.23 -27.01
CA PRO A 581 -4.47 -0.72 -26.75
C PRO A 581 -5.36 0.29 -26.04
N ALA A 582 -4.82 1.06 -25.09
CA ALA A 582 -5.58 2.08 -24.35
C ALA A 582 -6.08 3.20 -25.27
N ALA A 583 -5.21 3.73 -26.15
CA ALA A 583 -5.60 4.77 -27.09
C ALA A 583 -6.65 4.26 -28.11
N ARG A 584 -6.55 3.00 -28.54
CA ARG A 584 -7.56 2.35 -29.38
C ARG A 584 -8.90 2.22 -28.66
N ALA A 585 -8.87 1.73 -27.42
CA ALA A 585 -10.07 1.61 -26.59
C ALA A 585 -10.75 2.97 -26.44
N ASP A 586 -9.99 4.03 -26.17
CA ASP A 586 -10.50 5.39 -26.02
C ASP A 586 -11.22 5.90 -27.27
N LEU A 587 -10.57 5.82 -28.43
CA LEU A 587 -11.15 6.25 -29.70
C LEU A 587 -12.41 5.44 -30.04
N PHE A 588 -12.34 4.11 -29.90
CA PHE A 588 -13.47 3.23 -30.20
C PHE A 588 -14.66 3.48 -29.26
N ARG A 589 -14.41 3.57 -27.96
CA ARG A 589 -15.44 3.81 -26.94
C ARG A 589 -16.19 5.11 -27.19
N VAL A 590 -15.48 6.20 -27.49
CA VAL A 590 -16.11 7.48 -27.81
C VAL A 590 -16.93 7.38 -29.10
N ALA A 591 -16.39 6.75 -30.16
CA ALA A 591 -17.12 6.58 -31.43
C ALA A 591 -18.40 5.74 -31.26
N LEU A 592 -18.31 4.66 -30.49
CA LEU A 592 -19.44 3.78 -30.18
C LEU A 592 -20.52 4.52 -29.39
N ILE A 593 -20.15 5.20 -28.31
CA ILE A 593 -21.10 5.96 -27.48
C ILE A 593 -21.73 7.12 -28.28
N ALA A 594 -20.96 7.82 -29.12
CA ALA A 594 -21.48 8.88 -29.96
C ALA A 594 -22.52 8.37 -30.98
N THR A 595 -22.33 7.16 -31.51
CA THR A 595 -23.15 6.62 -32.61
C THR A 595 -24.33 5.80 -32.12
N GLU A 596 -24.10 4.86 -31.21
CA GLU A 596 -25.11 3.91 -30.74
C GLU A 596 -25.63 4.22 -29.34
N GLY A 597 -24.91 5.02 -28.55
CA GLY A 597 -25.20 5.23 -27.13
C GLY A 597 -25.07 3.93 -26.31
N GLY A 598 -25.77 3.89 -25.20
CA GLY A 598 -25.75 2.78 -24.25
C GLY A 598 -24.69 2.94 -23.17
N VAL A 599 -24.26 1.83 -22.57
CA VAL A 599 -23.24 1.79 -21.51
C VAL A 599 -21.95 1.22 -22.08
N PHE A 600 -20.83 1.84 -21.74
CA PHE A 600 -19.49 1.29 -21.92
C PHE A 600 -18.82 1.19 -20.55
N ALA A 601 -18.17 0.06 -20.27
CA ALA A 601 -17.30 -0.10 -19.11
C ALA A 601 -16.02 -0.86 -19.47
N ASP A 602 -14.88 -0.45 -18.92
CA ASP A 602 -13.63 -1.22 -19.03
C ASP A 602 -13.77 -2.56 -18.28
N LEU A 603 -13.04 -3.59 -18.72
CA LEU A 603 -13.11 -4.92 -18.08
C LEU A 603 -12.27 -5.05 -16.81
N ASP A 604 -11.47 -4.04 -16.50
CA ASP A 604 -10.77 -3.91 -15.22
C ASP A 604 -11.55 -3.09 -14.18
N GLU A 605 -12.81 -2.77 -14.50
CA GLU A 605 -13.84 -2.23 -13.64
C GLU A 605 -14.80 -3.37 -13.22
N TYR A 606 -14.77 -3.76 -11.94
CA TYR A 606 -15.54 -4.92 -11.47
C TYR A 606 -16.88 -4.51 -10.86
N PRO A 607 -18.04 -4.89 -11.43
CA PRO A 607 -19.33 -4.43 -10.93
C PRO A 607 -19.78 -5.26 -9.72
N ARG A 608 -20.10 -4.55 -8.64
CA ARG A 608 -20.59 -5.12 -7.37
C ARG A 608 -22.10 -5.03 -7.25
N ALA A 609 -22.70 -3.99 -7.81
CA ALA A 609 -24.15 -3.76 -7.84
C ALA A 609 -24.60 -3.28 -9.24
N PRO A 610 -25.90 -3.37 -9.59
CA PRO A 610 -26.41 -2.90 -10.88
C PRO A 610 -26.15 -1.41 -11.10
N VAL A 611 -25.73 -1.00 -12.30
CA VAL A 611 -25.50 0.41 -12.66
C VAL A 611 -26.71 1.07 -13.32
N THR A 612 -27.73 0.28 -13.69
CA THR A 612 -28.95 0.75 -14.37
C THR A 612 -29.68 1.90 -13.66
N PRO A 613 -29.69 2.02 -12.31
CA PRO A 613 -30.33 3.17 -11.67
C PRO A 613 -29.67 4.52 -12.00
N TRP A 614 -28.40 4.54 -12.42
CA TRP A 614 -27.75 5.78 -12.87
C TRP A 614 -28.27 6.27 -14.22
N LEU A 615 -28.92 5.41 -15.00
CA LEU A 615 -29.41 5.73 -16.34
C LEU A 615 -30.77 6.46 -16.31
N GLU A 616 -31.47 6.41 -15.17
CA GLU A 616 -32.82 6.95 -15.02
C GLU A 616 -32.81 8.49 -15.09
N GLY A 617 -33.51 9.05 -16.08
CA GLY A 617 -33.56 10.50 -16.32
C GLY A 617 -32.24 11.11 -16.83
N ALA A 618 -31.21 10.29 -17.06
CA ALA A 618 -29.93 10.74 -17.58
C ALA A 618 -29.90 10.67 -19.11
N ARG A 619 -29.30 11.69 -19.73
CA ARG A 619 -28.86 11.70 -21.13
C ARG A 619 -27.43 11.19 -21.24
N ALA A 620 -26.60 11.48 -20.24
CA ALA A 620 -25.28 10.90 -20.09
C ALA A 620 -24.93 10.71 -18.62
N VAL A 621 -24.13 9.68 -18.34
CA VAL A 621 -23.53 9.41 -17.03
C VAL A 621 -22.01 9.41 -17.19
N LEU A 622 -21.37 10.28 -16.41
CA LEU A 622 -19.92 10.52 -16.39
C LEU A 622 -19.43 10.39 -14.94
N VAL A 623 -18.16 10.03 -14.75
CA VAL A 623 -17.56 9.89 -13.42
C VAL A 623 -16.50 10.96 -13.24
N ILE A 624 -16.53 11.69 -12.12
CA ILE A 624 -15.47 12.62 -11.74
C ILE A 624 -14.43 11.86 -10.92
N GLU A 625 -13.21 11.78 -11.43
CA GLU A 625 -12.05 11.25 -10.72
C GLU A 625 -11.60 12.25 -9.65
N GLU A 626 -11.84 11.86 -8.40
CA GLU A 626 -11.50 12.67 -7.25
C GLU A 626 -9.98 12.65 -7.01
N GLY A 627 -9.33 13.65 -7.58
CA GLY A 627 -7.92 13.95 -7.42
C GLY A 627 -7.68 15.36 -7.94
N TYR A 628 -7.77 15.50 -9.26
CA TYR A 628 -7.72 16.81 -9.94
C TYR A 628 -9.06 17.21 -10.57
N GLY A 629 -10.09 16.36 -10.48
CA GLY A 629 -11.43 16.63 -11.03
C GLY A 629 -11.58 16.26 -12.51
N THR A 630 -10.80 15.30 -12.99
CA THR A 630 -10.89 14.82 -14.38
C THR A 630 -12.12 13.94 -14.58
N ILE A 631 -12.63 13.88 -15.80
CA ILE A 631 -13.73 12.99 -16.16
C ILE A 631 -13.16 11.65 -16.58
N ALA A 632 -13.47 10.61 -15.79
CA ALA A 632 -13.09 9.25 -16.08
C ALA A 632 -13.73 8.80 -17.38
N ASN A 633 -12.98 7.98 -18.12
CA ASN A 633 -13.39 7.50 -19.42
C ASN A 633 -13.60 5.96 -19.41
N ASN A 634 -13.09 5.27 -18.39
CA ASN A 634 -13.31 3.84 -18.11
C ASN A 634 -14.78 3.43 -17.96
N PHE A 635 -15.68 4.36 -17.63
CA PHE A 635 -17.13 4.16 -17.66
C PHE A 635 -17.81 5.33 -18.35
N LEU A 636 -18.68 5.04 -19.31
CA LEU A 636 -19.56 6.03 -19.93
C LEU A 636 -20.95 5.43 -20.10
N ALA A 637 -22.00 6.24 -19.93
CA ALA A 637 -23.29 5.90 -20.47
C ALA A 637 -23.90 7.10 -21.17
N ALA A 638 -24.53 6.94 -22.33
CA ALA A 638 -25.15 8.08 -23.01
C ALA A 638 -26.22 7.71 -24.03
N LEU A 639 -27.04 8.71 -24.39
CA LEU A 639 -27.82 8.69 -25.61
C LEU A 639 -26.91 8.82 -26.85
N PRO A 640 -27.29 8.19 -27.97
CA PRO A 640 -26.62 8.43 -29.24
C PRO A 640 -26.81 9.88 -29.70
N GLY A 641 -25.82 10.40 -30.43
CA GLY A 641 -25.90 11.70 -31.10
C GLY A 641 -25.79 12.92 -30.19
N LEU A 642 -25.41 12.77 -28.92
CA LEU A 642 -25.21 13.93 -28.04
C LEU A 642 -24.06 14.81 -28.55
N PRO A 643 -24.24 16.15 -28.63
CA PRO A 643 -23.20 17.06 -29.11
C PRO A 643 -21.86 16.91 -28.37
N LEU A 644 -21.89 16.64 -27.06
CA LEU A 644 -20.71 16.33 -26.24
C LEU A 644 -19.83 15.24 -26.88
N PHE A 645 -20.40 14.07 -27.20
CA PHE A 645 -19.63 12.93 -27.70
C PHE A 645 -19.24 13.10 -29.17
N THR A 646 -20.07 13.77 -29.97
CA THR A 646 -19.72 14.13 -31.35
C THR A 646 -18.52 15.09 -31.39
N ARG A 647 -18.53 16.13 -30.54
CA ARG A 647 -17.38 17.05 -30.41
C ARG A 647 -16.16 16.35 -29.86
N LEU A 648 -16.32 15.47 -28.87
CA LEU A 648 -15.23 14.68 -28.31
C LEU A 648 -14.56 13.80 -29.37
N ALA A 649 -15.34 13.10 -30.19
CA ALA A 649 -14.81 12.29 -31.30
C ALA A 649 -14.01 13.16 -32.29
N ALA A 650 -14.55 14.31 -32.70
CA ALA A 650 -13.88 15.25 -33.60
C ALA A 650 -12.59 15.83 -32.99
N ARG A 651 -12.61 16.16 -31.69
CA ARG A 651 -11.46 16.67 -30.95
C ARG A 651 -10.33 15.65 -30.89
N ILE A 652 -10.65 14.41 -30.54
CA ILE A 652 -9.67 13.32 -30.50
C ILE A 652 -9.10 13.08 -31.91
N ALA A 653 -9.97 13.06 -32.94
CA ALA A 653 -9.52 12.89 -34.32
C ALA A 653 -8.53 13.97 -34.77
N ALA A 654 -8.84 15.24 -34.45
CA ALA A 654 -7.96 16.36 -34.76
C ALA A 654 -6.60 16.26 -34.04
N ARG A 655 -6.58 15.86 -32.76
CA ARG A 655 -5.33 15.63 -32.02
C ARG A 655 -4.52 14.50 -32.65
N LEU A 656 -5.15 13.36 -32.89
CA LEU A 656 -4.48 12.22 -33.50
C LEU A 656 -3.90 12.60 -34.85
N ALA A 657 -4.59 13.40 -35.68
CA ALA A 657 -4.09 13.83 -36.98
C ALA A 657 -2.74 14.59 -36.89
N THR A 658 -2.46 15.27 -35.77
CA THR A 658 -1.24 16.06 -35.58
C THR A 658 -0.23 15.43 -34.62
N THR A 659 -0.60 14.36 -33.91
CA THR A 659 0.27 13.71 -32.92
C THR A 659 0.84 12.41 -33.47
N GLU A 660 2.18 12.29 -33.48
CA GLU A 660 2.88 11.09 -33.94
C GLU A 660 2.82 9.96 -32.89
N THR A 661 3.13 10.29 -31.63
CA THR A 661 3.13 9.37 -30.49
C THR A 661 2.09 9.81 -29.45
N PRO A 662 0.81 9.45 -29.64
CA PRO A 662 -0.26 9.91 -28.76
C PRO A 662 -0.17 9.27 -27.39
N TYR A 663 -0.24 10.09 -26.35
CA TYR A 663 -0.37 9.65 -24.97
C TYR A 663 -1.84 9.39 -24.65
N ALA A 664 -2.23 8.14 -24.43
CA ALA A 664 -3.64 7.75 -24.32
C ALA A 664 -4.45 8.64 -23.35
N TRP A 665 -3.95 8.87 -22.13
CA TRP A 665 -4.66 9.66 -21.13
C TRP A 665 -4.89 11.11 -21.59
N TRP A 666 -3.91 11.71 -22.26
CA TRP A 666 -3.93 13.11 -22.67
C TRP A 666 -4.57 13.34 -24.03
N ASP A 667 -4.25 12.54 -25.04
CA ASP A 667 -4.64 12.78 -26.43
C ASP A 667 -5.98 12.17 -26.81
N THR A 668 -6.34 11.03 -26.21
CA THR A 668 -7.58 10.28 -26.53
C THR A 668 -8.51 10.13 -25.33
N GLY A 669 -7.98 10.31 -24.13
CA GLY A 669 -8.60 9.83 -22.89
C GLY A 669 -9.21 10.93 -22.00
N PRO A 670 -9.06 10.81 -20.66
CA PRO A 670 -9.72 11.68 -19.69
C PRO A 670 -9.53 13.18 -19.92
N ALA A 671 -8.35 13.62 -20.36
CA ALA A 671 -8.09 15.04 -20.63
C ALA A 671 -9.10 15.65 -21.62
N GLN A 672 -9.38 14.93 -22.71
CA GLN A 672 -10.22 15.45 -23.80
C GLN A 672 -11.70 15.45 -23.42
N ILE A 673 -12.18 14.39 -22.75
CA ILE A 673 -13.56 14.33 -22.27
C ILE A 673 -13.82 15.34 -21.15
N THR A 674 -12.83 15.62 -20.30
CA THR A 674 -12.94 16.65 -19.25
C THR A 674 -13.26 18.01 -19.85
N VAL A 675 -12.57 18.39 -20.93
CA VAL A 675 -12.83 19.65 -21.65
C VAL A 675 -14.24 19.69 -22.25
N GLU A 676 -14.62 18.67 -23.02
CA GLU A 676 -15.91 18.66 -23.71
C GLU A 676 -17.11 18.48 -22.76
N ALA A 677 -16.92 17.81 -21.63
CA ALA A 677 -17.92 17.74 -20.56
C ALA A 677 -18.14 19.10 -19.90
N LEU A 678 -17.07 19.87 -19.63
CA LEU A 678 -17.22 21.21 -19.08
C LEU A 678 -17.98 22.14 -20.05
N ARG A 679 -17.66 22.07 -21.35
CA ARG A 679 -18.39 22.80 -22.41
C ARG A 679 -19.88 22.49 -22.40
N ALA A 680 -20.24 21.21 -22.30
CA ALA A 680 -21.62 20.78 -22.27
C ALA A 680 -22.36 21.30 -21.03
N VAL A 681 -21.72 21.28 -19.86
CA VAL A 681 -22.27 21.84 -18.61
C VAL A 681 -22.50 23.35 -18.69
N GLN A 682 -21.59 24.08 -19.35
CA GLN A 682 -21.69 25.53 -19.53
C GLN A 682 -22.71 25.94 -20.60
N THR A 683 -23.18 24.99 -21.40
CA THR A 683 -24.17 25.21 -22.47
C THR A 683 -25.57 24.85 -21.94
N PRO A 684 -26.48 25.83 -21.71
CA PRO A 684 -27.77 25.56 -21.05
C PRO A 684 -28.63 24.48 -21.73
N THR A 685 -28.57 24.37 -23.05
CA THR A 685 -29.32 23.37 -23.83
C THR A 685 -28.73 21.96 -23.78
N GLU A 686 -27.47 21.82 -23.34
CA GLU A 686 -26.77 20.53 -23.23
C GLU A 686 -26.70 20.01 -21.79
N ALA A 687 -26.75 20.91 -20.79
CA ALA A 687 -26.52 20.59 -19.38
C ALA A 687 -27.57 19.66 -18.76
N ASP A 688 -28.84 19.80 -19.14
CA ASP A 688 -29.91 18.97 -18.59
C ASP A 688 -29.72 17.50 -18.99
N GLY A 689 -29.90 16.60 -18.02
CA GLY A 689 -29.68 15.16 -18.16
C GLY A 689 -28.23 14.70 -18.03
N LEU A 690 -27.25 15.58 -17.81
CA LEU A 690 -25.86 15.16 -17.55
C LEU A 690 -25.68 14.79 -16.07
N LEU A 691 -25.53 13.51 -15.78
CA LEU A 691 -25.23 12.99 -14.45
C LEU A 691 -23.72 12.85 -14.26
N PHE A 692 -23.17 13.57 -13.28
CA PHE A 692 -21.79 13.44 -12.85
C PHE A 692 -21.74 12.69 -11.51
N LEU A 693 -21.25 11.46 -11.54
CA LEU A 693 -21.01 10.66 -10.34
C LEU A 693 -19.74 11.15 -9.66
N SER A 694 -19.78 11.28 -8.33
CA SER A 694 -18.55 11.34 -7.53
C SER A 694 -17.83 10.00 -7.60
N GLN A 695 -16.51 10.00 -7.36
CA GLN A 695 -15.74 8.75 -7.28
C GLN A 695 -16.36 7.79 -6.25
N ALA A 696 -16.81 8.30 -5.09
CA ALA A 696 -17.47 7.47 -4.08
C ALA A 696 -18.81 6.87 -4.56
N ALA A 697 -19.62 7.62 -5.30
CA ALA A 697 -20.89 7.12 -5.84
C ALA A 697 -20.66 6.03 -6.89
N TYR A 698 -19.61 6.19 -7.71
CA TYR A 698 -19.18 5.17 -8.66
C TYR A 698 -18.60 3.94 -7.94
N ASP A 699 -17.66 4.18 -7.03
CA ASP A 699 -16.99 3.15 -6.24
C ASP A 699 -18.00 2.36 -5.41
N ALA A 700 -19.14 2.92 -5.00
CA ALA A 700 -20.19 2.20 -4.27
C ALA A 700 -20.81 1.04 -5.07
N ARG A 701 -20.74 1.06 -6.40
CA ARG A 701 -21.28 -0.01 -7.27
C ARG A 701 -20.23 -0.72 -8.09
N VAL A 702 -19.08 -0.10 -8.35
CA VAL A 702 -18.01 -0.65 -9.20
C VAL A 702 -16.67 -0.58 -8.47
N SER A 703 -15.86 -1.64 -8.51
CA SER A 703 -14.51 -1.61 -7.95
C SER A 703 -13.54 -1.14 -9.03
N THR A 704 -12.94 0.02 -8.80
CA THR A 704 -11.92 0.63 -9.66
C THR A 704 -10.50 0.22 -9.24
N ASN A 705 -9.53 0.52 -10.11
CA ASN A 705 -8.10 0.44 -9.75
C ASN A 705 -7.66 -0.93 -9.20
N LEU A 706 -8.40 -1.97 -9.57
CA LEU A 706 -8.00 -3.34 -9.30
C LEU A 706 -6.66 -3.57 -10.00
N PRO A 707 -5.68 -4.17 -9.33
CA PRO A 707 -4.30 -4.27 -9.80
C PRO A 707 -4.14 -5.46 -10.74
N PHE A 708 -4.82 -5.38 -11.87
CA PHE A 708 -4.59 -6.29 -12.97
C PHE A 708 -3.13 -6.12 -13.49
N PRO A 709 -2.43 -7.21 -13.85
CA PRO A 709 -1.10 -7.23 -14.45
C PRO A 709 -0.93 -6.27 -15.61
N HIS A 710 -1.93 -6.12 -16.49
CA HIS A 710 -1.83 -5.19 -17.62
C HIS A 710 -1.63 -3.73 -17.15
N LYS A 711 -2.04 -3.37 -15.92
CA LYS A 711 -1.78 -2.05 -15.32
C LYS A 711 -0.32 -1.80 -14.94
N ARG A 712 0.51 -2.84 -15.00
CA ARG A 712 1.93 -2.82 -14.61
C ARG A 712 2.87 -3.10 -15.79
N GLY A 713 2.36 -3.58 -16.91
CA GLY A 713 3.13 -3.86 -18.12
C GLY A 713 3.32 -2.64 -19.02
N ALA A 714 4.20 -2.76 -20.01
CA ALA A 714 4.56 -1.69 -20.96
C ALA A 714 3.37 -1.20 -21.83
N LEU A 715 2.28 -1.96 -21.90
CA LEU A 715 1.07 -1.60 -22.65
C LEU A 715 0.07 -0.78 -21.82
N HIS A 716 0.37 -0.51 -20.54
CA HIS A 716 -0.46 0.37 -19.72
C HIS A 716 -0.25 1.83 -20.10
N TRP A 717 -1.32 2.63 -20.08
CA TRP A 717 -1.23 4.04 -20.42
C TRP A 717 -0.23 4.82 -19.56
N ARG A 718 0.04 4.43 -18.31
CA ARG A 718 1.06 5.11 -17.48
C ARG A 718 2.50 4.89 -17.92
N GLN A 719 2.75 3.97 -18.85
CA GLN A 719 4.08 3.64 -19.40
C GLN A 719 4.29 4.21 -20.81
N SER A 720 3.36 5.03 -21.29
CA SER A 720 3.34 5.59 -22.66
C SER A 720 4.24 6.79 -22.84
#